data_AF-A0A7X8LHL3-F1
#
_entry.id   AF-A0A7X8LHL3-F1
#
_cell.length_a   1.000
_cell.length_b   1.000
_cell.length_c   1.000
_cell.angle_alpha   90.00
_cell.angle_beta   90.00
_cell.angle_gamma   90.00
#
_symmetry.space_group_name_H-M   'P 1'
#
loop_
_entity.id
_entity.type
_entity.pdbx_description
1 polymer ?
#
loop_
_entity_poly.entity_id
_entity_poly.type
_entity_poly.pdbx_seq_one_letter_code
_entity_poly.pdbx_strand_id
1 'polypeptide(L)'
;SYLVGFADNKLGVYNTAWRGNFAVSRQLNRWYHVAFSFDGTNMTFYLDGALLGSAAFSYTHNATHTAKIGGYHTTSDVNGSVSEVRVWDHARTQAEIQFLMNSRLNGAEPGLLGYWPLAEGKGLQALDETTNGSHGVLVNATWASDDTLSLERLFTVAHPVTGNRRFTDTNVLAVVAFPWLDGYTDYQITLNSAEPLPAAWVATNSRPESVVLALADDNDSTTTITLWMTNVTESVSLLRFDQAIVYTKTFYWRGTVDSDWFNATNWNHEVLPPPGSHVVITGGKQATLNDSTVALGTLVISNATLTFANWDTLLTVGEFHGGEGAVITHAGPIISDAMSNRVNIACANFTLAAGASIAVNSKGYAGTRNGTEGNRGHGPGKSSAERGAAGHGGKGGGANGGQVYGDPSQPLYLGSSGDGQYGATGGHGGGAVRIAASGHVVINGSILASSSDVASNSGGGSGGSIYITAGTIAATNGQLRADGASTTQMGGGGGGRIAINIADHVTQAQLPRVVYGLSARRGDRTTINGEHGTVWLNDRNLMPTIMNNCNGYFLGIDDWDWRVPVMAMTNSWLIIDQDMSLAVDGDMRLFNTTMDTTTLALDINGDLDVCGASSVYVRSGPTNGVAPWGATVNVAGTLSMGAGSTIYTASNPTNGGSVCYTLGNLVMASGSSINADGLGFSGGPVQGYGPGGGTGSYGGGGYGGAGGRPPYGGPA
;
A
#
# COMPACT_ATOMS: atom_id res chain seq x y z
N SER A 1 19.71 6.25 31.02
CA SER A 1 19.74 4.79 30.81
C SER A 1 18.60 4.14 31.55
N TYR A 2 18.08 3.03 31.04
CA TYR A 2 17.10 2.20 31.73
C TYR A 2 17.79 0.92 32.20
N LEU A 3 17.49 0.50 33.43
CA LEU A 3 17.86 -0.81 33.95
C LEU A 3 16.62 -1.70 33.85
N VAL A 4 16.82 -2.90 33.34
CA VAL A 4 15.76 -3.88 33.13
C VAL A 4 16.22 -5.17 33.81
N GLY A 5 15.46 -5.67 34.78
CA GLY A 5 15.87 -6.84 35.56
C GLY A 5 15.23 -6.91 36.94
N PHE A 6 15.87 -7.64 37.85
CA PHE A 6 15.44 -7.74 39.24
C PHE A 6 16.05 -6.65 40.12
N ALA A 7 15.22 -6.00 40.93
CA ALA A 7 15.67 -5.19 42.07
C ALA A 7 14.60 -5.19 43.18
N ASP A 8 15.01 -5.22 44.45
CA ASP A 8 14.13 -5.16 45.62
C ASP A 8 12.91 -6.11 45.59
N ASN A 9 13.14 -7.39 45.25
CA ASN A 9 12.10 -8.41 45.07
C ASN A 9 11.02 -8.07 44.04
N LYS A 10 11.38 -7.25 43.06
CA LYS A 10 10.55 -6.91 41.92
C LYS A 10 11.29 -7.23 40.63
N LEU A 11 10.53 -7.65 39.63
CA LEU A 11 10.98 -7.63 38.25
C LEU A 11 10.44 -6.36 37.60
N GLY A 12 11.30 -5.56 36.97
CA GLY A 12 10.84 -4.29 36.43
C GLY A 12 11.84 -3.53 35.58
N VAL A 13 11.38 -2.35 35.13
CA VAL A 13 12.20 -1.35 34.47
C VAL A 13 12.37 -0.15 35.41
N TYR A 14 13.61 0.24 35.65
CA TYR A 14 13.98 1.32 36.55
C TYR A 14 14.88 2.35 35.85
N ASN A 15 14.72 3.62 36.22
CA ASN A 15 15.69 4.67 35.89
C ASN A 15 16.02 5.54 37.12
N THR A 16 15.29 6.64 37.32
CA THR A 16 15.22 7.39 38.57
C THR A 16 13.99 7.00 39.39
N ALA A 17 13.03 6.31 38.76
CA ALA A 17 11.85 5.73 39.38
C ALA A 17 11.46 4.45 38.62
N TRP A 18 10.58 3.64 39.21
CA TRP A 18 9.99 2.49 38.53
C TRP A 18 9.10 2.95 37.37
N ARG A 19 9.33 2.39 36.18
CA ARG A 19 8.51 2.61 34.97
C ARG A 19 7.54 1.47 34.68
N GLY A 20 7.68 0.37 35.43
CA GLY A 20 6.82 -0.81 35.44
C GLY A 20 7.50 -1.85 36.32
N ASN A 21 6.78 -2.43 37.29
CA ASN A 21 7.35 -3.42 38.20
C ASN A 21 6.28 -4.36 38.75
N PHE A 22 6.68 -5.63 38.92
CA PHE A 22 5.83 -6.67 39.49
C PHE A 22 6.59 -7.35 40.63
N ALA A 23 5.91 -7.54 41.77
CA ALA A 23 6.48 -8.26 42.89
C ALA A 23 6.70 -9.73 42.51
N VAL A 24 7.86 -10.28 42.86
CA VAL A 24 8.24 -11.66 42.53
C VAL A 24 8.84 -12.34 43.77
N SER A 25 8.38 -13.57 44.04
CA SER A 25 9.03 -14.42 45.04
C SER A 25 10.12 -15.24 44.35
N ARG A 26 11.35 -15.15 44.86
CA ARG A 26 12.51 -15.82 44.27
C ARG A 26 13.18 -16.72 45.28
N GLN A 27 13.44 -17.94 44.87
CA GLN A 27 14.37 -18.86 45.52
C GLN A 27 15.80 -18.52 45.09
N LEU A 28 16.72 -18.51 46.06
CA LEU A 28 18.16 -18.41 45.81
C LEU A 28 18.66 -19.69 45.11
N ASN A 29 19.73 -19.56 44.32
CA ASN A 29 20.39 -20.67 43.62
C ASN A 29 19.46 -21.43 42.65
N ARG A 30 18.58 -20.70 41.95
CA ARG A 30 17.71 -21.23 40.89
C ARG A 30 17.86 -20.35 39.64
N TRP A 31 17.95 -20.99 38.47
CA TRP A 31 17.87 -20.30 37.19
C TRP A 31 16.44 -19.81 36.91
N TYR A 32 16.33 -18.58 36.42
CA TYR A 32 15.08 -17.98 35.97
C TYR A 32 15.24 -17.54 34.54
N HIS A 33 14.22 -17.81 33.71
CA HIS A 33 14.11 -17.12 32.43
C HIS A 33 13.36 -15.81 32.62
N VAL A 34 13.94 -14.71 32.15
CA VAL A 34 13.38 -13.38 32.30
C VAL A 34 13.26 -12.73 30.93
N ALA A 35 12.06 -12.27 30.57
CA ALA A 35 11.84 -11.56 29.32
C ALA A 35 11.00 -10.29 29.49
N PHE A 36 11.33 -9.31 28.67
CA PHE A 36 10.68 -8.01 28.58
C PHE A 36 10.34 -7.75 27.12
N SER A 37 9.07 -7.56 26.81
CA SER A 37 8.57 -7.41 25.45
C SER A 37 7.92 -6.03 25.29
N PHE A 38 8.43 -5.22 24.38
CA PHE A 38 7.99 -3.84 24.19
C PHE A 38 7.34 -3.66 22.82
N ASP A 39 6.04 -3.39 22.79
CA ASP A 39 5.24 -3.24 21.57
C ASP A 39 5.22 -1.80 20.99
N GLY A 40 6.07 -0.92 21.53
CA GLY A 40 6.07 0.51 21.20
C GLY A 40 5.25 1.37 22.17
N THR A 41 4.34 0.77 22.94
CA THR A 41 3.44 1.47 23.88
C THR A 41 3.51 0.92 25.31
N ASN A 42 3.59 -0.40 25.44
CA ASN A 42 3.59 -1.12 26.70
C ASN A 42 4.77 -2.07 26.79
N MET A 43 5.38 -2.13 27.96
CA MET A 43 6.35 -3.16 28.32
C MET A 43 5.62 -4.30 29.03
N THR A 44 5.75 -5.50 28.51
CA THR A 44 5.17 -6.73 29.05
C THR A 44 6.25 -7.60 29.68
N PHE A 45 5.97 -8.14 30.86
CA PHE A 45 6.96 -8.77 31.74
C PHE A 45 6.67 -10.26 31.89
N TYR A 46 7.70 -11.09 31.72
CA TYR A 46 7.59 -12.54 31.82
C TYR A 46 8.66 -13.12 32.75
N LEU A 47 8.25 -14.07 33.58
CA LEU A 47 9.12 -14.86 34.45
C LEU A 47 8.86 -16.34 34.21
N ASP A 48 9.89 -17.11 33.86
CA ASP A 48 9.80 -18.51 33.45
C ASP A 48 8.73 -18.74 32.36
N GLY A 49 8.62 -17.78 31.43
CA GLY A 49 7.64 -17.77 30.34
C GLY A 49 6.20 -17.46 30.77
N ALA A 50 5.92 -17.29 32.06
CA ALA A 50 4.61 -16.87 32.54
C ALA A 50 4.47 -15.34 32.51
N LEU A 51 3.35 -14.84 31.98
CA LEU A 51 3.01 -13.42 32.01
C LEU A 51 2.82 -12.95 33.46
N LEU A 52 3.60 -11.95 33.87
CA LEU A 52 3.40 -11.25 35.15
C LEU A 52 2.45 -10.07 35.02
N GLY A 53 2.48 -9.40 33.88
CA GLY A 53 1.64 -8.24 33.58
C GLY A 53 2.30 -7.31 32.57
N SER A 54 1.65 -6.17 32.34
CA SER A 54 2.12 -5.14 31.41
C SER A 54 2.01 -3.76 32.04
N ALA A 55 2.88 -2.84 31.63
CA ALA A 55 2.88 -1.46 32.08
C ALA A 55 3.15 -0.54 30.88
N ALA A 56 2.44 0.60 30.82
CA ALA A 56 2.72 1.63 29.85
C ALA A 56 4.19 2.06 29.97
N PHE A 57 4.90 2.02 28.84
CA PHE A 57 6.32 2.30 28.80
C PHE A 57 6.61 3.14 27.57
N SER A 58 7.39 4.19 27.77
CA SER A 58 7.88 5.03 26.68
C SER A 58 9.31 5.36 26.98
N TYR A 59 10.15 5.36 25.96
CA TYR A 59 11.49 5.91 26.06
C TYR A 59 11.71 6.99 25.01
N THR A 60 12.59 7.92 25.32
CA THR A 60 13.07 8.93 24.38
C THR A 60 14.51 8.55 24.04
N HIS A 61 14.82 8.40 22.75
CA HIS A 61 16.17 8.05 22.32
C HIS A 61 17.07 9.28 22.42
N ASN A 62 17.76 9.43 23.55
CA ASN A 62 18.47 10.67 23.85
C ASN A 62 19.96 10.65 23.49
N ALA A 63 20.57 9.47 23.26
CA ALA A 63 21.93 9.28 22.75
C ALA A 63 22.33 7.79 22.67
N THR A 64 23.29 7.45 21.80
CA THR A 64 23.97 6.14 21.75
C THR A 64 24.71 5.86 23.06
N HIS A 65 24.48 4.69 23.66
CA HIS A 65 25.16 4.24 24.88
C HIS A 65 25.60 2.78 24.74
N THR A 66 26.69 2.40 25.41
CA THR A 66 27.09 1.00 25.54
C THR A 66 26.09 0.24 26.41
N ALA A 67 25.51 -0.84 25.88
CA ALA A 67 24.70 -1.77 26.65
C ALA A 67 25.56 -2.54 27.65
N LYS A 68 25.02 -2.81 28.84
CA LYS A 68 25.71 -3.55 29.90
C LYS A 68 24.84 -4.69 30.37
N ILE A 69 25.46 -5.83 30.63
CA ILE A 69 24.83 -7.03 31.16
C ILE A 69 25.39 -7.24 32.56
N GLY A 70 24.51 -7.58 33.52
CA GLY A 70 24.90 -7.89 34.89
C GLY A 70 25.07 -6.69 35.83
N GLY A 71 24.99 -5.44 35.36
CA GLY A 71 25.10 -4.28 36.26
C GLY A 71 25.29 -2.92 35.59
N TYR A 72 25.21 -1.84 36.38
CA TYR A 72 25.29 -0.45 35.89
C TYR A 72 26.48 0.35 36.45
N HIS A 73 27.08 -0.02 37.61
CA HIS A 73 28.25 0.59 38.33
C HIS A 73 27.99 0.90 39.83
N THR A 74 27.19 0.11 40.56
CA THR A 74 26.97 0.34 42.01
C THR A 74 26.81 -0.99 42.75
N THR A 75 26.54 -0.97 44.06
CA THR A 75 26.21 -2.15 44.89
C THR A 75 24.95 -2.91 44.47
N SER A 76 24.32 -2.56 43.33
CA SER A 76 23.08 -3.15 42.79
C SER A 76 23.32 -4.08 41.59
N ASP A 77 24.56 -4.47 41.34
CA ASP A 77 24.93 -5.39 40.26
C ASP A 77 24.46 -6.83 40.59
N VAL A 78 24.30 -7.66 39.56
CA VAL A 78 23.84 -9.05 39.71
C VAL A 78 24.86 -9.83 40.53
N ASN A 79 24.45 -10.26 41.72
CA ASN A 79 25.19 -11.25 42.50
C ASN A 79 24.70 -12.65 42.12
N GLY A 80 25.15 -13.13 40.97
CA GLY A 80 24.73 -14.42 40.41
C GLY A 80 25.24 -14.66 38.99
N SER A 81 24.76 -15.74 38.39
CA SER A 81 25.13 -16.14 37.02
C SER A 81 24.13 -15.59 35.98
N VAL A 82 24.63 -15.29 34.78
CA VAL A 82 23.83 -14.89 33.61
C VAL A 82 24.27 -15.74 32.42
N SER A 83 23.31 -16.20 31.62
CA SER A 83 23.54 -16.93 30.36
C SER A 83 22.43 -16.59 29.36
N GLU A 84 22.64 -16.91 28.09
CA GLU A 84 21.61 -16.84 27.03
C GLU A 84 20.98 -15.45 26.83
N VAL A 85 21.80 -14.39 26.80
CA VAL A 85 21.29 -13.03 26.60
C VAL A 85 20.93 -12.82 25.13
N ARG A 86 19.69 -12.38 24.88
CA ARG A 86 19.11 -12.24 23.54
C ARG A 86 18.44 -10.88 23.39
N VAL A 87 18.57 -10.28 22.21
CA VAL A 87 17.85 -9.05 21.82
C VAL A 87 17.19 -9.28 20.48
N TRP A 88 15.90 -8.95 20.39
CA TRP A 88 15.08 -9.10 19.19
C TRP A 88 14.62 -7.73 18.69
N ASP A 89 14.32 -7.64 17.40
CA ASP A 89 13.82 -6.42 16.73
C ASP A 89 12.31 -6.20 16.88
N HIS A 90 11.58 -7.15 17.47
CA HIS A 90 10.13 -7.10 17.66
C HIS A 90 9.71 -7.53 19.06
N ALA A 91 8.48 -7.14 19.44
CA ALA A 91 7.83 -7.59 20.66
C ALA A 91 7.48 -9.08 20.55
N ARG A 92 8.23 -9.93 21.27
CA ARG A 92 7.95 -11.37 21.35
C ARG A 92 6.67 -11.63 22.16
N THR A 93 5.83 -12.52 21.66
CA THR A 93 4.62 -13.00 22.34
C THR A 93 4.96 -13.99 23.47
N GLN A 94 4.01 -14.24 24.38
CA GLN A 94 4.20 -15.23 25.44
C GLN A 94 4.53 -16.62 24.90
N ALA A 95 3.82 -17.07 23.86
CA ALA A 95 4.02 -18.39 23.26
C ALA A 95 5.42 -18.52 22.65
N GLU A 96 5.85 -17.49 21.94
CA GLU A 96 7.20 -17.38 21.36
C GLU A 96 8.31 -17.40 22.40
N ILE A 97 8.08 -16.80 23.57
CA ILE A 97 9.01 -16.82 24.70
C ILE A 97 9.06 -18.22 25.31
N GLN A 98 7.90 -18.80 25.62
CA GLN A 98 7.79 -20.15 26.18
C GLN A 98 8.43 -21.20 25.27
N PHE A 99 8.35 -21.01 23.96
CA PHE A 99 8.92 -21.91 22.96
C PHE A 99 10.46 -21.96 22.98
N LEU A 100 11.14 -20.82 23.16
CA LEU A 100 12.60 -20.74 23.05
C LEU A 100 13.34 -20.58 24.39
N MET A 101 12.63 -20.33 25.49
CA MET A 101 13.25 -19.95 26.77
C MET A 101 14.23 -20.98 27.34
N ASN A 102 14.03 -22.27 27.02
CA ASN A 102 14.86 -23.37 27.50
C ASN A 102 15.77 -23.94 26.41
N SER A 103 16.04 -23.18 25.35
CA SER A 103 16.78 -23.69 24.19
C SER A 103 17.95 -22.78 23.82
N ARG A 104 19.12 -23.35 23.54
CA ARG A 104 20.23 -22.63 22.89
C ARG A 104 19.89 -22.37 21.43
N LEU A 105 20.12 -21.12 21.02
CA LEU A 105 19.90 -20.65 19.66
C LEU A 105 21.13 -20.84 18.78
N ASN A 106 20.95 -20.70 17.47
CA ASN A 106 22.00 -20.80 16.46
C ASN A 106 22.54 -19.42 16.00
N GLY A 107 21.93 -18.31 16.45
CA GLY A 107 22.36 -16.94 16.11
C GLY A 107 21.84 -16.43 14.76
N ALA A 108 21.11 -17.25 14.01
CA ALA A 108 20.57 -16.91 12.69
C ALA A 108 19.04 -16.80 12.67
N GLU A 109 18.41 -16.77 13.85
CA GLU A 109 16.96 -16.68 13.98
C GLU A 109 16.44 -15.34 13.42
N PRO A 110 15.32 -15.34 12.67
CA PRO A 110 14.75 -14.11 12.11
C PRO A 110 14.41 -13.08 13.19
N GLY A 111 14.88 -11.84 13.01
CA GLY A 111 14.65 -10.74 13.95
C GLY A 111 15.55 -10.77 15.19
N LEU A 112 16.48 -11.72 15.31
CA LEU A 112 17.48 -11.73 16.38
C LEU A 112 18.58 -10.70 16.07
N LEU A 113 18.67 -9.65 16.88
CA LEU A 113 19.63 -8.56 16.71
C LEU A 113 20.97 -8.82 17.41
N GLY A 114 20.96 -9.61 18.48
CA GLY A 114 22.17 -9.97 19.21
C GLY A 114 21.92 -11.16 20.11
N TYR A 115 22.90 -12.05 20.19
CA TYR A 115 22.81 -13.26 21.00
C TYR A 115 24.16 -13.61 21.59
N TRP A 116 24.25 -13.49 22.92
CA TRP A 116 25.41 -13.84 23.71
C TRP A 116 25.07 -15.07 24.56
N PRO A 117 25.47 -16.29 24.15
CA PRO A 117 25.25 -17.50 24.94
C PRO A 117 25.96 -17.44 26.29
N LEU A 118 27.08 -16.70 26.35
CA LEU A 118 27.99 -16.62 27.49
C LEU A 118 28.53 -18.01 27.87
N ALA A 119 29.06 -18.73 26.87
CA ALA A 119 29.49 -20.12 26.96
C ALA A 119 30.98 -20.32 26.61
N GLU A 120 31.76 -19.24 26.49
CA GLU A 120 33.16 -19.25 26.05
C GLU A 120 34.08 -19.87 27.11
N GLY A 121 33.72 -19.76 28.38
CA GLY A 121 34.38 -20.38 29.53
C GLY A 121 35.78 -19.86 29.86
N LYS A 122 36.36 -18.98 29.03
CA LYS A 122 37.69 -18.39 29.23
C LYS A 122 37.84 -17.08 28.44
N GLY A 123 38.87 -16.31 28.79
CA GLY A 123 39.16 -15.04 28.13
C GLY A 123 38.23 -13.91 28.56
N LEU A 124 38.34 -12.77 27.87
CA LEU A 124 37.62 -11.54 28.22
C LEU A 124 36.53 -11.15 27.22
N GLN A 125 36.30 -11.93 26.17
CA GLN A 125 35.27 -11.63 25.17
C GLN A 125 34.00 -12.44 25.42
N ALA A 126 32.85 -11.79 25.29
CA ALA A 126 31.54 -12.41 25.16
C ALA A 126 31.13 -12.29 23.68
N LEU A 127 31.05 -13.41 22.97
CA LEU A 127 30.78 -13.42 21.55
C LEU A 127 29.29 -13.24 21.29
N ASP A 128 28.95 -12.29 20.42
CA ASP A 128 27.69 -12.28 19.70
C ASP A 128 27.76 -13.33 18.59
N GLU A 129 26.90 -14.34 18.67
CA GLU A 129 26.81 -15.44 17.69
C GLU A 129 25.92 -15.07 16.48
N THR A 130 25.39 -13.85 16.43
CA THR A 130 24.70 -13.34 15.24
C THR A 130 25.67 -12.79 14.20
N THR A 131 25.18 -12.57 12.98
CA THR A 131 25.96 -11.90 11.92
C THR A 131 26.27 -10.43 12.22
N ASN A 132 25.66 -9.84 13.25
CA ASN A 132 25.90 -8.44 13.63
C ASN A 132 27.23 -8.27 14.39
N GLY A 133 27.78 -9.33 14.98
CA GLY A 133 29.12 -9.34 15.56
C GLY A 133 29.33 -8.31 16.68
N SER A 134 28.29 -8.00 17.46
CA SER A 134 28.34 -7.04 18.57
C SER A 134 28.99 -7.66 19.81
N HIS A 135 30.22 -8.14 19.69
CA HIS A 135 30.94 -8.81 20.78
C HIS A 135 31.12 -7.88 21.99
N GLY A 136 30.86 -8.42 23.18
CA GLY A 136 31.07 -7.76 24.45
C GLY A 136 32.46 -8.01 25.04
N VAL A 137 32.81 -7.23 26.07
CA VAL A 137 34.02 -7.41 26.87
C VAL A 137 33.62 -7.60 28.33
N LEU A 138 34.13 -8.66 28.97
CA LEU A 138 33.91 -8.94 30.38
C LEU A 138 34.66 -7.91 31.24
N VAL A 139 33.95 -7.33 32.20
CA VAL A 139 34.50 -6.39 33.19
C VAL A 139 34.05 -6.83 34.57
N ASN A 140 35.01 -7.15 35.45
CA ASN A 140 34.75 -7.58 36.84
C ASN A 140 33.80 -8.79 37.00
N ALA A 141 33.70 -9.64 35.98
CA ALA A 141 32.98 -10.90 36.00
C ALA A 141 33.94 -12.06 35.70
N THR A 142 33.61 -13.26 36.18
CA THR A 142 34.37 -14.49 35.94
C THR A 142 33.48 -15.54 35.30
N TRP A 143 34.04 -16.34 34.39
CA TRP A 143 33.37 -17.53 33.86
C TRP A 143 33.15 -18.55 34.97
N ALA A 144 31.96 -19.13 35.01
CA ALA A 144 31.58 -20.21 35.90
C ALA A 144 30.89 -21.31 35.11
N SER A 145 31.22 -22.57 35.39
CA SER A 145 30.45 -23.73 34.93
C SER A 145 29.34 -24.02 35.93
N ASP A 146 28.12 -24.20 35.45
CA ASP A 146 26.95 -24.53 36.26
C ASP A 146 26.15 -25.64 35.59
N ASP A 147 26.19 -26.84 36.17
CA ASP A 147 25.53 -28.04 35.65
C ASP A 147 24.01 -28.05 35.93
N THR A 148 23.48 -27.05 36.64
CA THR A 148 22.05 -26.94 36.95
C THR A 148 21.23 -26.27 35.85
N LEU A 149 21.88 -25.60 34.89
CA LEU A 149 21.24 -24.99 33.73
C LEU A 149 21.13 -26.00 32.57
N SER A 150 19.97 -26.64 32.44
CA SER A 150 19.66 -27.50 31.30
C SER A 150 19.04 -26.68 30.17
N LEU A 151 19.71 -26.64 29.01
CA LEU A 151 19.23 -25.98 27.80
C LEU A 151 19.27 -26.95 26.63
N GLU A 152 18.17 -27.03 25.88
CA GLU A 152 18.06 -27.87 24.69
C GLU A 152 18.74 -27.22 23.49
N ARG A 153 19.43 -28.00 22.64
CA ARG A 153 19.94 -27.47 21.37
C ARG A 153 18.96 -27.81 20.24
N LEU A 154 18.41 -26.78 19.60
CA LEU A 154 17.48 -26.93 18.48
C LEU A 154 18.24 -27.38 17.23
N PHE A 155 17.63 -28.25 16.42
CA PHE A 155 18.10 -28.50 15.06
C PHE A 155 17.06 -28.05 14.04
N THR A 156 17.53 -27.68 12.85
CA THR A 156 16.65 -27.20 11.77
C THR A 156 16.37 -28.35 10.80
N VAL A 157 15.14 -28.47 10.32
CA VAL A 157 14.83 -29.39 9.22
C VAL A 157 15.18 -28.71 7.90
N ALA A 158 15.73 -29.43 6.92
CA ALA A 158 16.10 -28.86 5.62
C ALA A 158 15.63 -29.75 4.45
N HIS A 159 15.35 -29.12 3.30
CA HIS A 159 14.91 -29.83 2.11
C HIS A 159 16.05 -30.67 1.48
N PRO A 160 15.81 -31.96 1.14
CA PRO A 160 16.85 -32.90 0.72
C PRO A 160 17.55 -32.55 -0.59
N VAL A 161 16.87 -31.84 -1.50
CA VAL A 161 17.43 -31.54 -2.84
C VAL A 161 18.10 -30.17 -2.89
N THR A 162 17.65 -29.21 -2.09
CA THR A 162 18.05 -27.80 -2.24
C THR A 162 18.90 -27.29 -1.08
N GLY A 163 18.92 -28.00 0.06
CA GLY A 163 19.66 -27.59 1.26
C GLY A 163 19.17 -26.29 1.91
N ASN A 164 18.05 -25.73 1.44
CA ASN A 164 17.56 -24.43 1.87
C ASN A 164 16.90 -24.52 3.26
N ARG A 165 17.26 -23.59 4.15
CA ARG A 165 16.80 -23.46 5.54
C ARG A 165 15.73 -22.37 5.72
N ARG A 166 15.38 -21.62 4.66
CA ARG A 166 14.39 -20.54 4.69
C ARG A 166 13.07 -20.98 4.07
N PHE A 167 12.05 -21.07 4.91
CA PHE A 167 10.65 -21.18 4.52
C PHE A 167 9.89 -19.94 4.98
N THR A 168 9.69 -18.99 4.07
CA THR A 168 8.57 -18.03 3.98
C THR A 168 8.48 -17.77 2.45
N ASP A 169 7.40 -18.04 1.71
CA ASP A 169 6.06 -17.46 1.82
C ASP A 169 4.99 -18.39 1.20
N THR A 170 4.88 -19.59 1.76
CA THR A 170 3.70 -20.24 2.38
C THR A 170 4.01 -21.72 2.40
N ASN A 171 4.67 -22.16 3.48
CA ASN A 171 5.00 -23.55 3.84
C ASN A 171 5.75 -23.54 5.17
N VAL A 172 5.08 -23.72 6.31
CA VAL A 172 5.73 -23.63 7.63
C VAL A 172 6.58 -24.87 7.89
N LEU A 173 7.90 -24.79 7.73
CA LEU A 173 8.79 -25.77 8.34
C LEU A 173 9.06 -25.34 9.78
N ALA A 174 8.54 -26.09 10.75
CA ALA A 174 8.81 -25.82 12.16
C ALA A 174 10.28 -26.12 12.49
N VAL A 175 10.91 -25.24 13.29
CA VAL A 175 12.12 -25.62 14.03
C VAL A 175 11.67 -26.67 15.05
N VAL A 176 12.27 -27.86 14.99
CA VAL A 176 11.85 -28.96 15.84
C VAL A 176 12.77 -29.02 17.05
N ALA A 177 12.19 -28.74 18.23
CA ALA A 177 12.85 -28.90 19.51
C ALA A 177 12.67 -30.34 19.98
N PHE A 178 13.78 -31.02 20.27
CA PHE A 178 13.76 -32.26 21.02
C PHE A 178 14.67 -32.13 22.25
N PRO A 179 14.20 -32.55 23.44
CA PRO A 179 15.03 -32.64 24.63
C PRO A 179 16.12 -33.68 24.42
N TRP A 180 17.38 -33.27 24.58
CA TRP A 180 18.54 -34.17 24.62
C TRP A 180 18.84 -34.50 26.07
N LEU A 181 18.43 -35.67 26.53
CA LEU A 181 18.62 -36.08 27.91
C LEU A 181 20.01 -36.68 28.14
N ASP A 182 20.61 -36.31 29.28
CA ASP A 182 21.84 -36.92 29.75
C ASP A 182 21.62 -38.38 30.15
N GLY A 183 22.64 -39.21 29.93
CA GLY A 183 22.56 -40.64 30.16
C GLY A 183 21.97 -41.43 29.01
N TYR A 184 21.84 -40.88 27.80
CA TYR A 184 21.58 -41.59 26.54
C TYR A 184 22.78 -41.45 25.58
N THR A 185 23.34 -42.55 25.09
CA THR A 185 24.55 -42.55 24.24
C THR A 185 24.24 -42.54 22.75
N ASP A 186 23.05 -42.96 22.35
CA ASP A 186 22.68 -43.12 20.94
C ASP A 186 21.27 -42.59 20.64
N TYR A 187 21.06 -42.11 19.43
CA TYR A 187 19.78 -41.61 18.94
C TYR A 187 19.46 -42.10 17.53
N GLN A 188 18.17 -42.08 17.18
CA GLN A 188 17.68 -42.27 15.82
C GLN A 188 16.48 -41.36 15.58
N ILE A 189 16.36 -40.81 14.37
CA ILE A 189 15.22 -40.01 13.95
C ILE A 189 14.43 -40.80 12.91
N THR A 190 13.11 -40.83 13.08
CA THR A 190 12.17 -41.53 12.19
C THR A 190 11.00 -40.63 11.83
N LEU A 191 10.23 -41.02 10.80
CA LEU A 191 9.04 -40.31 10.34
C LEU A 191 7.79 -41.15 10.56
N ASN A 192 6.66 -40.47 10.79
CA ASN A 192 5.34 -41.05 10.99
C ASN A 192 5.33 -42.15 12.05
N SER A 193 6.13 -41.94 13.11
CA SER A 193 6.28 -42.87 14.24
C SER A 193 6.75 -44.27 13.84
N ALA A 194 7.53 -44.39 12.76
CA ALA A 194 8.19 -45.65 12.42
C ALA A 194 9.15 -46.10 13.54
N GLU A 195 9.20 -47.41 13.79
CA GLU A 195 10.09 -47.98 14.80
C GLU A 195 11.58 -47.80 14.43
N PRO A 196 12.47 -47.60 15.41
CA PRO A 196 13.90 -47.45 15.16
C PRO A 196 14.51 -48.77 14.67
N LEU A 197 15.54 -48.66 13.82
CA LEU A 197 16.26 -49.80 13.23
C LEU A 197 17.56 -50.05 14.01
N PRO A 198 17.85 -51.27 14.49
CA PRO A 198 19.03 -51.56 15.30
C PRO A 198 20.37 -51.19 14.68
N ALA A 199 20.47 -51.14 13.36
CA ALA A 199 21.72 -50.82 12.64
C ALA A 199 21.91 -49.32 12.36
N ALA A 200 20.95 -48.46 12.71
CA ALA A 200 20.90 -47.05 12.29
C ALA A 200 21.07 -46.04 13.45
N TRP A 201 21.49 -46.51 14.62
CA TRP A 201 21.79 -45.67 15.78
C TRP A 201 23.01 -44.79 15.53
N VAL A 202 22.91 -43.53 15.96
CA VAL A 202 24.00 -42.53 15.86
C VAL A 202 24.33 -42.05 17.26
N ALA A 203 25.61 -41.87 17.56
CA ALA A 203 26.04 -41.40 18.87
C ALA A 203 25.49 -39.99 19.19
N THR A 204 24.97 -39.79 20.40
CA THR A 204 24.42 -38.49 20.87
C THR A 204 25.48 -37.40 21.03
N ASN A 205 26.77 -37.72 20.91
CA ASN A 205 27.85 -36.73 20.83
C ASN A 205 28.07 -36.18 19.41
N SER A 206 27.42 -36.77 18.40
CA SER A 206 27.47 -36.38 16.99
C SER A 206 26.12 -35.79 16.54
N ARG A 207 25.57 -34.87 17.34
CA ARG A 207 24.23 -34.30 17.13
C ARG A 207 24.15 -33.52 15.82
N PRO A 208 23.07 -33.67 15.03
CA PRO A 208 22.95 -32.99 13.75
C PRO A 208 22.59 -31.52 13.95
N GLU A 209 23.24 -30.63 13.22
CA GLU A 209 22.81 -29.21 13.10
C GLU A 209 21.55 -29.07 12.23
N SER A 210 21.41 -29.99 11.27
CA SER A 210 20.23 -30.10 10.43
C SER A 210 19.89 -31.56 10.13
N VAL A 211 18.60 -31.86 10.08
CA VAL A 211 18.11 -33.18 9.67
C VAL A 211 17.49 -33.06 8.29
N VAL A 212 17.95 -33.91 7.37
CA VAL A 212 17.43 -34.00 6.01
C VAL A 212 16.37 -35.09 5.98
N LEU A 213 15.15 -34.72 5.57
CA LEU A 213 14.03 -35.65 5.48
C LEU A 213 13.64 -35.86 4.02
N ALA A 214 13.62 -37.12 3.61
CA ALA A 214 13.00 -37.51 2.34
C ALA A 214 11.48 -37.61 2.57
N LEU A 215 10.76 -36.53 2.29
CA LEU A 215 9.30 -36.57 2.25
C LEU A 215 8.88 -37.26 0.94
N ALA A 216 8.11 -38.34 1.07
CA ALA A 216 7.83 -39.24 -0.04
C ALA A 216 6.75 -38.72 -1.02
N ASP A 217 5.90 -37.78 -0.60
CA ASP A 217 4.67 -37.48 -1.33
C ASP A 217 4.48 -35.99 -1.63
N ASP A 218 4.04 -35.74 -2.86
CA ASP A 218 3.75 -34.43 -3.43
C ASP A 218 2.52 -33.74 -2.80
N ASN A 219 1.92 -34.19 -1.69
CA ASN A 219 0.64 -33.66 -1.17
C ASN A 219 0.77 -32.81 0.11
N ASP A 220 -0.20 -31.92 0.34
CA ASP A 220 -0.36 -31.25 1.63
C ASP A 220 -0.54 -32.31 2.72
N SER A 221 0.42 -32.44 3.62
CA SER A 221 0.32 -33.42 4.70
C SER A 221 1.01 -32.96 5.97
N THR A 222 0.58 -33.56 7.08
CA THR A 222 1.27 -33.46 8.36
C THR A 222 2.15 -34.69 8.49
N THR A 223 3.46 -34.51 8.63
CA THR A 223 4.41 -35.58 8.95
C THR A 223 4.83 -35.46 10.40
N THR A 224 4.81 -36.57 11.15
CA THR A 224 5.35 -36.59 12.52
C THR A 224 6.82 -36.98 12.48
N ILE A 225 7.69 -36.17 13.06
CA ILE A 225 9.10 -36.50 13.31
C ILE A 225 9.18 -37.08 14.71
N THR A 226 9.85 -38.23 14.84
CA THR A 226 10.04 -38.90 16.13
C THR A 226 11.54 -39.05 16.42
N LEU A 227 11.98 -38.54 17.57
CA LEU A 227 13.32 -38.80 18.11
C LEU A 227 13.27 -40.00 19.07
N TRP A 228 14.11 -40.98 18.80
CA TRP A 228 14.36 -42.13 19.65
C TRP A 228 15.73 -42.01 20.31
N MET A 229 15.86 -42.39 21.58
CA MET A 229 17.12 -42.39 22.32
C MET A 229 17.34 -43.72 23.05
N THR A 230 18.59 -44.21 23.10
CA THR A 230 19.00 -45.46 23.77
C THR A 230 20.44 -45.44 24.31
N ASN A 231 20.82 -46.48 25.05
CA ASN A 231 22.16 -46.76 25.58
C ASN A 231 22.66 -48.15 25.13
N VAL A 232 22.69 -48.43 23.82
CA VAL A 232 23.30 -49.59 23.11
C VAL A 232 23.38 -50.99 23.78
N THR A 233 22.55 -51.27 24.78
CA THR A 233 22.43 -52.56 25.46
C THR A 233 20.95 -52.94 25.50
N GLU A 234 20.63 -54.21 25.24
CA GLU A 234 19.26 -54.72 25.10
C GLU A 234 18.38 -54.55 26.37
N SER A 235 18.95 -54.04 27.48
CA SER A 235 18.29 -53.91 28.78
C SER A 235 17.78 -52.49 29.11
N VAL A 236 18.07 -51.48 28.29
CA VAL A 236 17.67 -50.08 28.54
C VAL A 236 16.42 -49.73 27.74
N SER A 237 15.43 -49.12 28.39
CA SER A 237 14.19 -48.69 27.75
C SER A 237 14.42 -47.57 26.73
N LEU A 238 13.88 -47.78 25.52
CA LEU A 238 13.81 -46.77 24.46
C LEU A 238 12.96 -45.57 24.91
N LEU A 239 13.48 -44.38 24.68
CA LEU A 239 12.75 -43.14 24.96
C LEU A 239 12.35 -42.46 23.64
N ARG A 240 11.12 -41.93 23.60
CA ARG A 240 10.46 -41.41 22.40
C ARG A 240 9.93 -39.99 22.62
N PHE A 241 10.19 -39.11 21.66
CA PHE A 241 9.59 -37.78 21.56
C PHE A 241 9.02 -37.56 20.16
N ASP A 242 7.83 -36.96 20.07
CA ASP A 242 7.13 -36.70 18.80
C ASP A 242 6.92 -35.21 18.55
N GLN A 243 7.08 -34.76 17.31
CA GLN A 243 6.83 -33.39 16.85
C GLN A 243 6.21 -33.39 15.45
N ALA A 244 5.23 -32.54 15.17
CA ALA A 244 4.55 -32.49 13.87
C ALA A 244 5.08 -31.38 12.97
N ILE A 245 5.22 -31.65 11.66
CA ILE A 245 5.53 -30.68 10.62
C ILE A 245 4.42 -30.64 9.56
N VAL A 246 4.08 -29.44 9.07
CA VAL A 246 3.07 -29.22 8.03
C VAL A 246 3.76 -28.69 6.77
N TYR A 247 3.56 -29.29 5.60
CA TYR A 247 4.09 -28.78 4.33
C TYR A 247 2.99 -28.75 3.25
N THR A 248 2.98 -27.71 2.43
CA THR A 248 1.99 -27.45 1.35
C THR A 248 2.65 -27.59 -0.03
N LYS A 249 1.97 -28.26 -0.95
CA LYS A 249 2.33 -28.50 -2.34
C LYS A 249 2.20 -27.21 -3.17
N THR A 250 3.18 -26.92 -4.02
CA THR A 250 3.07 -25.85 -5.02
C THR A 250 2.28 -26.32 -6.24
N PHE A 251 1.23 -25.58 -6.58
CA PHE A 251 0.44 -25.78 -7.79
C PHE A 251 0.95 -24.91 -8.91
N TYR A 252 1.56 -25.55 -9.92
CA TYR A 252 2.00 -24.86 -11.12
C TYR A 252 0.93 -24.95 -12.19
N TRP A 253 0.53 -23.79 -12.71
CA TRP A 253 -0.28 -23.74 -13.93
C TRP A 253 0.54 -24.26 -15.10
N ARG A 254 0.06 -25.32 -15.75
CA ARG A 254 0.63 -25.87 -16.97
C ARG A 254 -0.10 -25.34 -18.21
N GLY A 255 -1.43 -25.21 -18.15
CA GLY A 255 -2.25 -24.75 -19.27
C GLY A 255 -2.09 -25.64 -20.51
N THR A 256 -2.06 -26.96 -20.30
CA THR A 256 -1.71 -27.98 -21.30
C THR A 256 -2.81 -28.25 -22.31
N VAL A 257 -4.07 -28.03 -21.94
CA VAL A 257 -5.24 -28.34 -22.77
C VAL A 257 -5.91 -27.07 -23.27
N ASP A 258 -6.19 -26.15 -22.35
CA ASP A 258 -6.89 -24.90 -22.60
C ASP A 258 -6.48 -23.85 -21.55
N SER A 259 -7.20 -22.72 -21.52
CA SER A 259 -6.98 -21.68 -20.51
C SER A 259 -7.91 -21.78 -19.30
N ASP A 260 -8.84 -22.74 -19.25
CA ASP A 260 -9.85 -22.79 -18.19
C ASP A 260 -9.23 -23.24 -16.85
N TRP A 261 -9.20 -22.32 -15.88
CA TRP A 261 -8.64 -22.56 -14.54
C TRP A 261 -9.21 -23.81 -13.88
N PHE A 262 -10.49 -24.10 -14.17
CA PHE A 262 -11.26 -25.18 -13.57
C PHE A 262 -11.11 -26.52 -14.29
N ASN A 263 -10.31 -26.58 -15.34
CA ASN A 263 -9.87 -27.84 -15.93
C ASN A 263 -8.66 -28.39 -15.17
N ALA A 264 -8.89 -29.43 -14.37
CA ALA A 264 -7.89 -30.07 -13.51
C ALA A 264 -6.63 -30.50 -14.28
N THR A 265 -6.74 -30.91 -15.54
CA THR A 265 -5.59 -31.37 -16.35
C THR A 265 -4.58 -30.26 -16.66
N ASN A 266 -4.97 -28.99 -16.53
CA ASN A 266 -4.08 -27.84 -16.70
C ASN A 266 -3.15 -27.63 -15.49
N TRP A 267 -3.31 -28.38 -14.41
CA TRP A 267 -2.48 -28.31 -13.21
C TRP A 267 -1.46 -29.43 -13.18
N ASN A 268 -0.31 -29.19 -12.54
CA ASN A 268 0.78 -30.16 -12.46
C ASN A 268 0.46 -31.46 -11.73
N HIS A 269 -0.63 -31.49 -10.97
CA HIS A 269 -1.12 -32.66 -10.24
C HIS A 269 -2.46 -33.18 -10.75
N GLU A 270 -2.92 -32.65 -11.89
CA GLU A 270 -4.18 -33.05 -12.53
C GLU A 270 -5.39 -32.95 -11.60
N VAL A 271 -5.33 -32.04 -10.63
CA VAL A 271 -6.37 -31.69 -9.67
C VAL A 271 -6.39 -30.18 -9.47
N LEU A 272 -7.54 -29.63 -9.10
CA LEU A 272 -7.66 -28.21 -8.78
C LEU A 272 -6.94 -27.88 -7.46
N PRO A 273 -6.35 -26.68 -7.31
CA PRO A 273 -5.75 -26.26 -6.05
C PRO A 273 -6.79 -26.23 -4.91
N PRO A 274 -6.56 -26.91 -3.77
CA PRO A 274 -7.40 -26.79 -2.59
C PRO A 274 -7.25 -25.42 -1.88
N PRO A 275 -8.10 -25.09 -0.89
CA PRO A 275 -7.94 -23.89 -0.09
C PRO A 275 -6.57 -23.84 0.61
N GLY A 276 -5.95 -22.67 0.69
CA GLY A 276 -4.65 -22.45 1.30
C GLY A 276 -3.44 -22.74 0.41
N SER A 277 -3.64 -23.26 -0.81
CA SER A 277 -2.54 -23.62 -1.70
C SER A 277 -1.67 -22.44 -2.16
N HIS A 278 -0.40 -22.74 -2.43
CA HIS A 278 0.54 -21.87 -3.13
C HIS A 278 0.46 -22.10 -4.64
N VAL A 279 0.06 -21.07 -5.39
CA VAL A 279 -0.20 -21.17 -6.84
C VAL A 279 0.80 -20.31 -7.62
N VAL A 280 1.34 -20.88 -8.69
CA VAL A 280 2.33 -20.21 -9.56
C VAL A 280 1.92 -20.30 -11.04
N ILE A 281 1.88 -19.14 -11.70
CA ILE A 281 1.54 -19.00 -13.13
C ILE A 281 2.65 -18.22 -13.83
N THR A 282 3.42 -18.90 -14.67
CA THR A 282 4.57 -18.29 -15.35
C THR A 282 4.80 -18.84 -16.75
N GLY A 283 5.61 -18.13 -17.54
CA GLY A 283 6.17 -18.65 -18.80
C GLY A 283 5.27 -18.48 -20.03
N GLY A 284 4.69 -17.29 -20.20
CA GLY A 284 3.82 -16.90 -21.32
C GLY A 284 2.41 -17.49 -21.25
N LYS A 285 2.07 -18.20 -20.18
CA LYS A 285 0.82 -18.97 -20.08
C LYS A 285 -0.40 -18.07 -19.89
N GLN A 286 -1.54 -18.59 -20.30
CA GLN A 286 -2.86 -17.96 -20.17
C GLN A 286 -3.72 -18.80 -19.23
N ALA A 287 -4.36 -18.17 -18.26
CA ALA A 287 -5.35 -18.77 -17.37
C ALA A 287 -6.60 -17.90 -17.33
N THR A 288 -7.78 -18.53 -17.30
CA THR A 288 -9.09 -17.88 -17.36
C THR A 288 -9.94 -18.35 -16.19
N LEU A 289 -10.37 -17.40 -15.36
CA LEU A 289 -11.32 -17.61 -14.27
C LEU A 289 -12.74 -17.39 -14.79
N ASN A 290 -13.45 -18.51 -15.03
CA ASN A 290 -14.86 -18.51 -15.40
C ASN A 290 -15.79 -18.54 -14.17
N ASP A 291 -15.25 -18.83 -12.98
CA ASP A 291 -15.96 -18.85 -11.70
C ASP A 291 -15.00 -18.41 -10.59
N SER A 292 -15.50 -18.21 -9.38
CA SER A 292 -14.70 -17.81 -8.22
C SER A 292 -13.75 -18.92 -7.77
N THR A 293 -12.56 -18.53 -7.32
CA THR A 293 -11.59 -19.50 -6.77
C THR A 293 -11.95 -19.89 -5.33
N VAL A 294 -11.44 -21.03 -4.87
CA VAL A 294 -11.26 -21.25 -3.43
C VAL A 294 -10.32 -20.20 -2.84
N ALA A 295 -10.32 -20.03 -1.51
CA ALA A 295 -9.39 -19.13 -0.83
C ALA A 295 -7.97 -19.69 -0.89
N LEU A 296 -7.15 -19.17 -1.80
CA LEU A 296 -5.74 -19.57 -1.95
C LEU A 296 -4.88 -18.99 -0.83
N GLY A 297 -3.76 -19.64 -0.51
CA GLY A 297 -2.77 -19.05 0.40
C GLY A 297 -2.02 -17.92 -0.30
N THR A 298 -1.50 -18.21 -1.49
CA THR A 298 -0.66 -17.31 -2.28
C THR A 298 -0.86 -17.54 -3.77
N LEU A 299 -0.78 -16.46 -4.55
CA LEU A 299 -0.76 -16.52 -6.01
C LEU A 299 0.41 -15.68 -6.52
N VAL A 300 1.35 -16.34 -7.18
CA VAL A 300 2.46 -15.70 -7.89
C VAL A 300 2.21 -15.81 -9.39
N ILE A 301 2.14 -14.66 -10.06
CA ILE A 301 2.01 -14.58 -11.52
C ILE A 301 3.13 -13.72 -12.07
N SER A 302 3.86 -14.19 -13.08
CA SER A 302 4.89 -13.42 -13.78
C SER A 302 5.04 -13.89 -15.22
N ASN A 303 5.25 -12.95 -16.14
CA ASN A 303 5.26 -13.21 -17.58
C ASN A 303 4.12 -14.14 -18.00
N ALA A 304 2.89 -13.84 -17.60
CA ALA A 304 1.71 -14.68 -17.83
C ALA A 304 0.45 -13.84 -17.72
N THR A 305 -0.67 -14.36 -18.21
CA THR A 305 -1.95 -13.65 -18.20
C THR A 305 -3.02 -14.39 -17.41
N LEU A 306 -3.73 -13.65 -16.56
CA LEU A 306 -4.91 -14.11 -15.85
C LEU A 306 -6.14 -13.30 -16.31
N THR A 307 -7.14 -13.99 -16.85
CA THR A 307 -8.36 -13.37 -17.40
C THR A 307 -9.58 -13.70 -16.55
N PHE A 308 -10.34 -12.69 -16.13
CA PHE A 308 -11.66 -12.85 -15.49
C PHE A 308 -12.76 -12.83 -16.55
N ALA A 309 -13.67 -13.81 -16.54
CA ALA A 309 -14.69 -13.95 -17.60
C ALA A 309 -16.13 -13.59 -17.18
N ASN A 310 -16.37 -13.28 -15.91
CA ASN A 310 -17.69 -12.87 -15.41
C ASN A 310 -17.60 -11.71 -14.42
N TRP A 311 -18.75 -11.07 -14.15
CA TRP A 311 -18.85 -9.96 -13.21
C TRP A 311 -18.59 -10.39 -11.76
N ASP A 312 -19.19 -11.51 -11.37
CA ASP A 312 -19.17 -11.98 -9.98
C ASP A 312 -17.98 -12.90 -9.67
N THR A 313 -17.18 -13.28 -10.67
CA THR A 313 -15.94 -14.05 -10.47
C THR A 313 -15.03 -13.33 -9.48
N LEU A 314 -14.72 -14.00 -8.37
CA LEU A 314 -13.83 -13.49 -7.32
C LEU A 314 -12.60 -14.37 -7.20
N LEU A 315 -11.42 -13.75 -7.32
CA LEU A 315 -10.17 -14.36 -6.87
C LEU A 315 -10.00 -14.06 -5.38
N THR A 316 -9.99 -15.10 -4.55
CA THR A 316 -9.70 -14.99 -3.11
C THR A 316 -8.33 -15.58 -2.81
N VAL A 317 -7.43 -14.78 -2.24
CA VAL A 317 -6.04 -15.20 -1.97
C VAL A 317 -5.47 -14.50 -0.75
N GLY A 318 -4.66 -15.16 0.09
CA GLY A 318 -3.93 -14.47 1.17
C GLY A 318 -2.98 -13.41 0.60
N GLU A 319 -1.97 -13.86 -0.15
CA GLU A 319 -0.97 -12.98 -0.76
C GLU A 319 -1.03 -13.01 -2.29
N PHE A 320 -1.28 -11.86 -2.91
CA PHE A 320 -1.21 -11.72 -4.37
C PHE A 320 0.12 -11.09 -4.80
N HIS A 321 0.85 -11.76 -5.69
CA HIS A 321 2.12 -11.26 -6.25
C HIS A 321 2.07 -11.26 -7.78
N GLY A 322 1.81 -10.09 -8.37
CA GLY A 322 2.01 -9.82 -9.79
C GLY A 322 3.45 -9.36 -10.06
N GLY A 323 4.30 -10.28 -10.48
CA GLY A 323 5.69 -10.01 -10.90
C GLY A 323 5.81 -9.48 -12.32
N GLU A 324 7.04 -9.19 -12.75
CA GLU A 324 7.35 -8.65 -14.07
C GLU A 324 6.64 -9.42 -15.21
N GLY A 325 6.04 -8.70 -16.16
CA GLY A 325 5.33 -9.27 -17.30
C GLY A 325 3.99 -9.93 -16.98
N ALA A 326 3.52 -9.90 -15.72
CA ALA A 326 2.17 -10.33 -15.40
C ALA A 326 1.12 -9.39 -16.03
N VAL A 327 0.06 -9.98 -16.60
CA VAL A 327 -1.09 -9.25 -17.15
C VAL A 327 -2.36 -9.81 -16.55
N ILE A 328 -3.05 -9.03 -15.73
CA ILE A 328 -4.36 -9.38 -15.20
C ILE A 328 -5.41 -8.59 -15.97
N THR A 329 -6.45 -9.26 -16.46
CA THR A 329 -7.43 -8.64 -17.34
C THR A 329 -8.80 -9.30 -17.19
N HIS A 330 -9.80 -8.80 -17.92
CA HIS A 330 -11.09 -9.47 -18.05
C HIS A 330 -11.49 -9.63 -19.53
N ALA A 331 -12.52 -10.45 -19.82
CA ALA A 331 -13.04 -10.59 -21.17
C ALA A 331 -13.83 -9.33 -21.61
N GLY A 332 -13.95 -9.09 -22.91
CA GLY A 332 -14.61 -7.90 -23.45
C GLY A 332 -13.81 -7.22 -24.57
N PRO A 333 -14.35 -6.17 -25.21
CA PRO A 333 -15.44 -5.28 -24.75
C PRO A 333 -16.86 -5.87 -24.80
N ILE A 334 -17.80 -5.22 -24.12
CA ILE A 334 -19.15 -5.75 -23.85
C ILE A 334 -20.18 -5.15 -24.81
N ILE A 335 -20.79 -5.99 -25.64
CA ILE A 335 -21.73 -5.60 -26.72
C ILE A 335 -23.19 -5.45 -26.28
N SER A 336 -23.46 -5.44 -24.98
CA SER A 336 -24.79 -5.24 -24.41
C SER A 336 -24.72 -4.20 -23.28
N ASP A 337 -25.86 -3.73 -22.81
CA ASP A 337 -25.92 -2.86 -21.62
C ASP A 337 -25.67 -3.63 -20.29
N ALA A 338 -25.39 -4.94 -20.34
CA ALA A 338 -25.14 -5.77 -19.16
C ALA A 338 -23.73 -5.59 -18.60
N MET A 339 -23.61 -5.55 -17.27
CA MET A 339 -22.31 -5.60 -16.58
C MET A 339 -21.84 -7.05 -16.53
N SER A 340 -20.93 -7.44 -17.43
CA SER A 340 -20.59 -8.86 -17.63
C SER A 340 -19.20 -9.25 -17.19
N ASN A 341 -18.24 -8.33 -17.09
CA ASN A 341 -16.84 -8.65 -16.81
C ASN A 341 -16.17 -7.57 -15.95
N ARG A 342 -15.36 -7.99 -14.98
CA ARG A 342 -14.43 -7.12 -14.24
C ARG A 342 -13.26 -7.93 -13.69
N VAL A 343 -12.18 -7.25 -13.34
CA VAL A 343 -11.15 -7.82 -12.46
C VAL A 343 -11.62 -7.62 -11.02
N ASN A 344 -11.73 -8.69 -10.24
CA ASN A 344 -12.21 -8.63 -8.86
C ASN A 344 -11.37 -9.56 -7.95
N ILE A 345 -10.56 -8.95 -7.08
CA ILE A 345 -9.58 -9.64 -6.24
C ILE A 345 -9.86 -9.27 -4.78
N ALA A 346 -9.99 -10.27 -3.91
CA ALA A 346 -9.98 -10.11 -2.47
C ALA A 346 -8.74 -10.78 -1.88
N CYS A 347 -7.97 -10.04 -1.07
CA CYS A 347 -6.76 -10.57 -0.47
C CYS A 347 -6.39 -10.00 0.90
N ALA A 348 -5.43 -10.63 1.57
CA ALA A 348 -4.79 -10.03 2.74
C ALA A 348 -3.82 -8.94 2.28
N ASN A 349 -2.82 -9.29 1.48
CA ASN A 349 -1.87 -8.34 0.90
C ASN A 349 -1.83 -8.46 -0.63
N PHE A 350 -1.49 -7.34 -1.29
CA PHE A 350 -1.45 -7.25 -2.74
C PHE A 350 -0.17 -6.55 -3.19
N THR A 351 0.59 -7.21 -4.07
CA THR A 351 1.75 -6.61 -4.71
C THR A 351 1.61 -6.68 -6.23
N LEU A 352 1.68 -5.52 -6.89
CA LEU A 352 1.85 -5.40 -8.34
C LEU A 352 3.21 -4.75 -8.60
N ALA A 353 4.20 -5.57 -8.93
CA ALA A 353 5.58 -5.14 -9.15
C ALA A 353 5.73 -4.28 -10.42
N ALA A 354 6.87 -3.58 -10.54
CA ALA A 354 7.21 -2.89 -11.76
C ALA A 354 7.21 -3.86 -12.96
N GLY A 355 6.69 -3.42 -14.11
CA GLY A 355 6.52 -4.26 -15.29
C GLY A 355 5.31 -5.21 -15.26
N ALA A 356 4.57 -5.30 -14.15
CA ALA A 356 3.29 -5.99 -14.08
C ALA A 356 2.13 -5.03 -14.41
N SER A 357 1.02 -5.57 -14.91
CA SER A 357 -0.16 -4.76 -15.21
C SER A 357 -1.49 -5.44 -14.88
N ILE A 358 -2.46 -4.64 -14.45
CA ILE A 358 -3.88 -4.94 -14.61
C ILE A 358 -4.36 -4.13 -15.82
N ALA A 359 -4.62 -4.78 -16.94
CA ALA A 359 -4.87 -4.14 -18.23
C ALA A 359 -6.31 -4.38 -18.70
N VAL A 360 -7.19 -3.41 -18.47
CA VAL A 360 -8.60 -3.44 -18.86
C VAL A 360 -9.00 -2.24 -19.73
N ASN A 361 -8.02 -1.65 -20.43
CA ASN A 361 -8.25 -0.56 -21.39
C ASN A 361 -9.23 -0.99 -22.48
N SER A 362 -10.18 -0.13 -22.82
CA SER A 362 -11.17 -0.37 -23.89
C SER A 362 -11.97 -1.67 -23.75
N LYS A 363 -12.06 -2.24 -22.53
CA LYS A 363 -12.81 -3.47 -22.25
C LYS A 363 -14.16 -3.25 -21.56
N GLY A 364 -14.58 -1.99 -21.40
CA GLY A 364 -15.92 -1.63 -20.92
C GLY A 364 -16.99 -1.88 -21.98
N TYR A 365 -18.00 -1.02 -22.01
CA TYR A 365 -19.06 -1.10 -23.01
C TYR A 365 -18.49 -0.91 -24.43
N ALA A 366 -19.00 -1.69 -25.39
CA ALA A 366 -18.53 -1.65 -26.77
C ALA A 366 -19.16 -0.50 -27.56
N GLY A 367 -18.35 0.21 -28.35
CA GLY A 367 -18.85 1.27 -29.24
C GLY A 367 -19.79 0.74 -30.30
N THR A 368 -20.81 1.52 -30.64
CA THR A 368 -21.79 1.17 -31.68
C THR A 368 -21.39 1.73 -33.04
N ARG A 369 -21.93 1.11 -34.09
CA ARG A 369 -21.83 1.58 -35.48
C ARG A 369 -23.23 1.97 -35.97
N ASN A 370 -23.39 3.24 -36.34
CA ASN A 370 -24.65 3.78 -36.88
C ASN A 370 -25.06 3.03 -38.16
N GLY A 371 -26.34 2.63 -38.22
CA GLY A 371 -26.97 1.93 -39.34
C GLY A 371 -27.16 0.42 -39.16
N THR A 372 -26.61 -0.18 -38.10
CA THR A 372 -26.73 -1.64 -37.84
C THR A 372 -27.13 -1.97 -36.39
N GLU A 373 -26.78 -1.14 -35.41
CA GLU A 373 -27.07 -1.33 -33.99
C GLU A 373 -27.44 0.03 -33.36
N GLY A 374 -28.34 0.06 -32.37
CA GLY A 374 -28.97 1.29 -31.84
C GLY A 374 -28.03 2.49 -31.65
N ASN A 375 -28.42 3.64 -32.22
CA ASN A 375 -27.56 4.78 -32.58
C ASN A 375 -27.03 5.68 -31.43
N ARG A 376 -26.64 5.15 -30.27
CA ARG A 376 -26.21 6.00 -29.12
C ARG A 376 -25.05 5.50 -28.28
N GLY A 377 -24.48 4.34 -28.60
CA GLY A 377 -23.53 3.63 -27.72
C GLY A 377 -24.25 2.77 -26.67
N HIS A 378 -23.44 2.17 -25.80
CA HIS A 378 -23.85 1.29 -24.71
C HIS A 378 -23.37 1.85 -23.35
N GLY A 379 -24.08 1.48 -22.30
CA GLY A 379 -23.79 1.85 -20.91
C GLY A 379 -24.57 3.06 -20.37
N PRO A 380 -24.51 3.31 -19.06
CA PRO A 380 -25.32 4.34 -18.40
C PRO A 380 -25.00 5.78 -18.83
N GLY A 381 -23.74 6.05 -19.17
CA GLY A 381 -23.28 7.36 -19.65
C GLY A 381 -23.14 7.39 -21.17
N LYS A 382 -23.94 6.61 -21.90
CA LYS A 382 -24.06 6.77 -23.35
C LYS A 382 -24.65 8.14 -23.69
N SER A 383 -24.41 8.58 -24.91
CA SER A 383 -24.90 9.87 -25.38
C SER A 383 -26.43 9.94 -25.45
N SER A 384 -27.00 11.13 -25.26
CA SER A 384 -28.46 11.34 -25.31
C SER A 384 -29.00 11.39 -26.75
N ALA A 385 -28.12 11.67 -27.72
CA ALA A 385 -28.40 11.72 -29.15
C ALA A 385 -27.25 11.06 -29.93
N GLU A 386 -27.48 10.74 -31.21
CA GLU A 386 -26.42 10.26 -32.09
C GLU A 386 -25.22 11.22 -32.09
N ARG A 387 -24.04 10.75 -32.53
CA ARG A 387 -22.80 11.55 -32.59
C ARG A 387 -22.17 11.93 -31.24
N GLY A 388 -22.75 11.53 -30.11
CA GLY A 388 -22.26 11.95 -28.81
C GLY A 388 -21.13 11.06 -28.27
N ALA A 389 -20.28 11.68 -27.46
CA ALA A 389 -19.28 10.97 -26.67
C ALA A 389 -19.87 10.49 -25.35
N ALA A 390 -19.30 9.42 -24.79
CA ALA A 390 -19.73 8.86 -23.52
C ALA A 390 -19.17 9.64 -22.33
N GLY A 391 -19.94 9.67 -21.24
CA GLY A 391 -19.49 10.10 -19.92
C GLY A 391 -19.30 8.93 -18.97
N HIS A 392 -18.64 9.17 -17.84
CA HIS A 392 -18.62 8.27 -16.67
C HIS A 392 -18.26 9.03 -15.39
N GLY A 393 -16.98 9.25 -15.11
CA GLY A 393 -16.51 10.12 -14.02
C GLY A 393 -16.62 11.61 -14.40
N GLY A 394 -16.40 11.92 -15.67
CA GLY A 394 -16.70 13.21 -16.29
C GLY A 394 -17.74 13.09 -17.40
N LYS A 395 -18.43 14.18 -17.75
CA LYS A 395 -19.37 14.22 -18.87
C LYS A 395 -18.64 14.02 -20.21
N GLY A 396 -19.29 13.36 -21.17
CA GLY A 396 -18.83 13.31 -22.55
C GLY A 396 -18.92 14.66 -23.24
N GLY A 397 -18.05 14.91 -24.22
CA GLY A 397 -17.98 16.19 -24.91
C GLY A 397 -19.18 16.52 -25.79
N GLY A 398 -19.59 17.80 -25.76
CA GLY A 398 -20.68 18.37 -26.55
C GLY A 398 -22.02 18.45 -25.81
N ALA A 399 -22.99 19.15 -26.40
CA ALA A 399 -24.29 19.41 -25.77
C ALA A 399 -25.04 18.12 -25.39
N ASN A 400 -24.91 17.07 -26.21
CA ASN A 400 -25.57 15.77 -26.03
C ASN A 400 -24.66 14.69 -25.41
N GLY A 401 -23.48 15.08 -24.93
CA GLY A 401 -22.52 14.16 -24.33
C GLY A 401 -23.11 13.41 -23.13
N GLY A 402 -22.67 12.16 -22.98
CA GLY A 402 -23.13 11.26 -21.93
C GLY A 402 -22.88 11.83 -20.53
N GLN A 403 -23.81 11.59 -19.61
CA GLN A 403 -23.74 12.12 -18.25
C GLN A 403 -22.82 11.30 -17.35
N VAL A 404 -22.44 11.88 -16.21
CA VAL A 404 -21.73 11.18 -15.14
C VAL A 404 -22.64 10.18 -14.43
N TYR A 405 -22.08 9.08 -13.93
CA TYR A 405 -22.81 8.08 -13.13
C TYR A 405 -21.87 7.32 -12.19
N GLY A 406 -22.46 6.53 -11.28
CA GLY A 406 -21.71 5.80 -10.24
C GLY A 406 -21.27 6.69 -9.08
N ASP A 407 -20.71 6.05 -8.06
CA ASP A 407 -20.19 6.71 -6.86
C ASP A 407 -18.68 6.98 -7.01
N PRO A 408 -18.18 8.22 -6.85
CA PRO A 408 -16.75 8.51 -6.87
C PRO A 408 -15.95 7.81 -5.77
N SER A 409 -16.54 7.57 -4.59
CA SER A 409 -15.89 6.93 -3.45
C SER A 409 -15.86 5.40 -3.55
N GLN A 410 -16.74 4.83 -4.38
CA GLN A 410 -16.89 3.38 -4.61
C GLN A 410 -17.19 3.07 -6.08
N PRO A 411 -16.25 3.34 -7.01
CA PRO A 411 -16.50 3.20 -8.44
C PRO A 411 -16.51 1.73 -8.84
N LEU A 412 -17.68 1.22 -9.20
CA LEU A 412 -17.89 -0.17 -9.58
C LEU A 412 -18.28 -0.37 -11.04
N TYR A 413 -18.55 0.68 -11.80
CA TYR A 413 -19.13 0.54 -13.15
C TYR A 413 -18.08 0.54 -14.26
N LEU A 414 -18.43 -0.08 -15.38
CA LEU A 414 -17.65 -0.05 -16.61
C LEU A 414 -17.82 1.31 -17.30
N GLY A 415 -16.79 1.76 -18.02
CA GLY A 415 -16.89 2.94 -18.88
C GLY A 415 -17.89 2.71 -20.02
N SER A 416 -18.66 3.75 -20.34
CA SER A 416 -19.65 3.77 -21.41
C SER A 416 -19.00 4.01 -22.77
N SER A 417 -19.69 3.61 -23.83
CA SER A 417 -19.16 3.68 -25.19
C SER A 417 -19.73 4.86 -25.98
N GLY A 418 -18.90 5.39 -26.87
CA GLY A 418 -19.34 6.39 -27.84
C GLY A 418 -20.10 5.76 -29.01
N ASP A 419 -20.69 6.63 -29.84
CA ASP A 419 -21.36 6.25 -31.08
C ASP A 419 -20.49 6.57 -32.32
N GLY A 420 -20.50 5.69 -33.33
CA GLY A 420 -19.74 5.85 -34.57
C GLY A 420 -20.62 6.07 -35.79
N GLN A 421 -20.15 6.86 -36.76
CA GLN A 421 -20.91 7.25 -37.96
C GLN A 421 -20.27 6.89 -39.28
N TYR A 422 -21.11 6.87 -40.33
CA TYR A 422 -20.68 6.61 -41.71
C TYR A 422 -19.86 5.32 -41.83
N GLY A 423 -20.22 4.32 -41.01
CA GLY A 423 -19.53 3.05 -40.92
C GLY A 423 -18.36 2.98 -39.92
N ALA A 424 -18.05 4.06 -39.21
CA ALA A 424 -17.11 4.04 -38.09
C ALA A 424 -17.75 3.44 -36.82
N THR A 425 -16.91 2.92 -35.93
CA THR A 425 -17.31 2.40 -34.62
C THR A 425 -16.92 3.42 -33.55
N GLY A 426 -17.84 3.72 -32.63
CA GLY A 426 -17.55 4.60 -31.49
C GLY A 426 -16.46 4.04 -30.57
N GLY A 427 -15.90 4.88 -29.70
CA GLY A 427 -14.89 4.44 -28.74
C GLY A 427 -15.47 3.48 -27.69
N HIS A 428 -14.76 2.39 -27.43
CA HIS A 428 -15.09 1.47 -26.34
C HIS A 428 -14.79 2.14 -24.99
N GLY A 429 -15.64 1.93 -24.00
CA GLY A 429 -15.36 2.40 -22.65
C GLY A 429 -14.23 1.60 -21.97
N GLY A 430 -13.63 2.16 -20.93
CA GLY A 430 -12.66 1.45 -20.09
C GLY A 430 -13.31 0.36 -19.21
N GLY A 431 -12.54 -0.67 -18.84
CA GLY A 431 -13.01 -1.76 -17.98
C GLY A 431 -13.11 -1.40 -16.50
N ALA A 432 -13.37 -2.40 -15.65
CA ALA A 432 -13.52 -2.21 -14.20
C ALA A 432 -12.56 -3.10 -13.41
N VAL A 433 -11.94 -2.52 -12.38
CA VAL A 433 -11.00 -3.18 -11.47
C VAL A 433 -11.43 -2.96 -10.02
N ARG A 434 -11.56 -4.05 -9.26
CA ARG A 434 -11.81 -4.06 -7.82
C ARG A 434 -10.70 -4.85 -7.11
N ILE A 435 -9.98 -4.19 -6.21
CA ILE A 435 -8.97 -4.81 -5.34
C ILE A 435 -9.36 -4.57 -3.88
N ALA A 436 -9.79 -5.62 -3.20
CA ALA A 436 -10.19 -5.61 -1.80
C ALA A 436 -9.10 -6.26 -0.93
N ALA A 437 -8.10 -5.47 -0.51
CA ALA A 437 -7.07 -5.92 0.42
C ALA A 437 -7.44 -5.56 1.86
N SER A 438 -7.33 -6.50 2.80
CA SER A 438 -7.49 -6.20 4.24
C SER A 438 -6.23 -5.62 4.88
N GLY A 439 -5.06 -5.88 4.28
CA GLY A 439 -3.74 -5.48 4.75
C GLY A 439 -3.04 -4.51 3.78
N HIS A 440 -1.78 -4.78 3.46
CA HIS A 440 -0.93 -3.85 2.71
C HIS A 440 -1.02 -4.05 1.19
N VAL A 441 -1.15 -2.95 0.45
CA VAL A 441 -1.11 -2.88 -1.00
C VAL A 441 0.17 -2.19 -1.49
N VAL A 442 0.89 -2.80 -2.43
CA VAL A 442 2.04 -2.23 -3.13
C VAL A 442 1.75 -2.14 -4.63
N ILE A 443 1.77 -0.93 -5.21
CA ILE A 443 1.51 -0.70 -6.64
C ILE A 443 2.71 -0.01 -7.29
N ASN A 444 3.61 -0.80 -7.84
CA ASN A 444 4.75 -0.32 -8.64
C ASN A 444 4.57 -0.61 -10.15
N GLY A 445 3.56 -1.41 -10.50
CA GLY A 445 3.11 -1.66 -11.87
C GLY A 445 2.01 -0.70 -12.33
N SER A 446 1.28 -1.10 -13.38
CA SER A 446 0.23 -0.28 -13.99
C SER A 446 -1.17 -0.89 -13.87
N ILE A 447 -2.16 -0.11 -13.43
CA ILE A 447 -3.59 -0.45 -13.48
C ILE A 447 -4.25 0.47 -14.50
N LEU A 448 -4.72 -0.09 -15.61
CA LEU A 448 -5.10 0.63 -16.81
C LEU A 448 -6.55 0.31 -17.19
N ALA A 449 -7.43 1.27 -17.05
CA ALA A 449 -8.86 1.24 -17.35
C ALA A 449 -9.28 2.43 -18.25
N SER A 450 -8.39 2.88 -19.13
CA SER A 450 -8.66 3.98 -20.07
C SER A 450 -9.43 3.52 -21.30
N SER A 451 -10.08 4.46 -21.98
CA SER A 451 -10.54 4.28 -23.36
C SER A 451 -9.42 4.62 -24.34
N SER A 452 -9.40 3.94 -25.50
CA SER A 452 -8.47 4.25 -26.59
C SER A 452 -9.01 5.37 -27.47
N ASP A 453 -8.12 6.26 -27.91
CA ASP A 453 -8.45 7.32 -28.86
C ASP A 453 -9.06 6.74 -30.14
N VAL A 454 -10.04 7.46 -30.70
CA VAL A 454 -10.78 7.03 -31.88
C VAL A 454 -10.63 7.97 -33.07
N ALA A 455 -10.75 7.39 -34.26
CA ALA A 455 -10.63 8.07 -35.53
C ALA A 455 -11.83 9.01 -35.81
N SER A 456 -11.76 9.71 -36.93
CA SER A 456 -12.80 10.60 -37.45
C SER A 456 -14.19 9.94 -37.46
N ASN A 457 -15.24 10.73 -37.19
CA ASN A 457 -16.65 10.29 -37.12
C ASN A 457 -17.04 9.37 -35.95
N SER A 458 -16.19 9.19 -34.95
CA SER A 458 -16.49 8.39 -33.76
C SER A 458 -16.47 9.23 -32.49
N GLY A 459 -17.54 9.19 -31.71
CA GLY A 459 -17.57 9.72 -30.35
C GLY A 459 -16.63 8.94 -29.44
N GLY A 460 -15.94 9.64 -28.54
CA GLY A 460 -15.01 9.02 -27.61
C GLY A 460 -15.73 8.15 -26.56
N GLY A 461 -15.13 7.00 -26.24
CA GLY A 461 -15.52 6.19 -25.08
C GLY A 461 -15.03 6.81 -23.78
N SER A 462 -15.72 6.57 -22.68
CA SER A 462 -15.32 7.09 -21.37
C SER A 462 -14.28 6.19 -20.70
N GLY A 463 -13.51 6.74 -19.76
CA GLY A 463 -12.69 5.94 -18.86
C GLY A 463 -13.54 5.00 -17.98
N GLY A 464 -12.90 3.96 -17.45
CA GLY A 464 -13.50 2.92 -16.62
C GLY A 464 -13.44 3.20 -15.11
N SER A 465 -13.45 2.14 -14.30
CA SER A 465 -13.35 2.23 -12.83
C SER A 465 -12.11 1.50 -12.30
N ILE A 466 -11.41 2.12 -11.35
CA ILE A 466 -10.39 1.50 -10.51
C ILE A 466 -10.78 1.73 -9.06
N TYR A 467 -11.04 0.66 -8.31
CA TYR A 467 -11.41 0.73 -6.89
C TYR A 467 -10.56 -0.16 -6.01
N ILE A 468 -9.76 0.48 -5.15
CA ILE A 468 -8.87 -0.17 -4.19
C ILE A 468 -9.35 0.13 -2.77
N THR A 469 -9.49 -0.92 -1.96
CA THR A 469 -9.57 -0.81 -0.50
C THR A 469 -8.38 -1.52 0.11
N ALA A 470 -7.73 -0.92 1.10
CA ALA A 470 -6.54 -1.46 1.75
C ALA A 470 -6.51 -1.11 3.24
N GLY A 471 -5.72 -1.84 4.04
CA GLY A 471 -5.24 -1.32 5.32
C GLY A 471 -4.32 -0.12 5.10
N THR A 472 -3.23 -0.33 4.34
CA THR A 472 -2.26 0.71 3.94
C THR A 472 -1.79 0.49 2.50
N ILE A 473 -1.23 1.53 1.88
CA ILE A 473 -0.73 1.48 0.49
C ILE A 473 0.66 2.12 0.35
N ALA A 474 1.49 1.53 -0.51
CA ALA A 474 2.79 2.05 -0.91
C ALA A 474 2.96 1.97 -2.44
N ALA A 475 3.72 2.91 -2.99
CA ALA A 475 4.08 2.93 -4.40
C ALA A 475 5.34 3.78 -4.61
N THR A 476 6.24 3.32 -5.48
CA THR A 476 7.43 4.08 -5.87
C THR A 476 7.36 4.60 -7.31
N ASN A 477 6.55 3.96 -8.17
CA ASN A 477 6.32 4.39 -9.55
C ASN A 477 5.03 3.83 -10.17
N GLY A 478 4.00 3.57 -9.35
CA GLY A 478 2.74 3.00 -9.85
C GLY A 478 2.02 3.90 -10.85
N GLN A 479 1.19 3.34 -11.72
CA GLN A 479 0.32 4.12 -12.61
C GLN A 479 -1.11 3.61 -12.52
N LEU A 480 -2.06 4.48 -12.20
CA LEU A 480 -3.49 4.19 -12.22
C LEU A 480 -4.14 5.13 -13.22
N ARG A 481 -4.69 4.57 -14.31
CA ARG A 481 -5.27 5.36 -15.39
C ARG A 481 -6.68 4.91 -15.74
N ALA A 482 -7.60 5.86 -15.83
CA ALA A 482 -8.97 5.71 -16.27
C ALA A 482 -9.34 6.89 -17.19
N ASP A 483 -8.54 7.12 -18.23
CA ASP A 483 -8.68 8.26 -19.13
C ASP A 483 -9.80 8.05 -20.16
N GLY A 484 -10.48 9.12 -20.55
CA GLY A 484 -11.42 9.14 -21.68
C GLY A 484 -10.71 9.28 -23.02
N ALA A 485 -11.35 8.82 -24.10
CA ALA A 485 -10.78 8.87 -25.44
C ALA A 485 -10.80 10.26 -26.07
N SER A 486 -9.68 10.70 -26.61
CA SER A 486 -9.60 11.88 -27.46
C SER A 486 -10.10 11.54 -28.87
N THR A 487 -10.62 12.55 -29.57
CA THR A 487 -11.12 12.39 -30.94
C THR A 487 -10.75 13.58 -31.82
N THR A 488 -10.74 13.37 -33.13
CA THR A 488 -10.41 14.42 -34.10
C THR A 488 -11.62 15.25 -34.55
N GLN A 489 -12.84 14.68 -34.49
CA GLN A 489 -14.02 15.27 -35.13
C GLN A 489 -15.33 15.19 -34.33
N MET A 490 -15.42 14.40 -33.26
CA MET A 490 -16.63 14.22 -32.44
C MET A 490 -16.36 14.62 -30.99
N GLY A 491 -17.26 14.36 -30.03
CA GLY A 491 -16.97 14.69 -28.63
C GLY A 491 -15.81 13.87 -28.07
N GLY A 492 -14.97 14.46 -27.21
CA GLY A 492 -14.04 13.70 -26.38
C GLY A 492 -14.78 12.90 -25.31
N GLY A 493 -14.32 11.70 -24.99
CA GLY A 493 -14.90 10.88 -23.92
C GLY A 493 -14.66 11.48 -22.54
N GLY A 494 -15.60 11.33 -21.62
CA GLY A 494 -15.41 11.73 -20.23
C GLY A 494 -14.36 10.85 -19.53
N GLY A 495 -13.60 11.43 -18.59
CA GLY A 495 -12.70 10.66 -17.74
C GLY A 495 -13.46 9.64 -16.88
N GLY A 496 -12.77 8.61 -16.43
CA GLY A 496 -13.31 7.54 -15.57
C GLY A 496 -13.24 7.87 -14.08
N ARG A 497 -13.25 6.83 -13.24
CA ARG A 497 -13.20 6.99 -11.78
C ARG A 497 -12.09 6.15 -11.17
N ILE A 498 -11.33 6.76 -10.28
CA ILE A 498 -10.30 6.09 -9.46
C ILE A 498 -10.65 6.35 -8.00
N ALA A 499 -10.69 5.32 -7.17
CA ALA A 499 -10.83 5.47 -5.72
C ALA A 499 -9.83 4.59 -4.97
N ILE A 500 -9.18 5.19 -3.98
CA ILE A 500 -8.30 4.51 -3.03
C ILE A 500 -8.80 4.84 -1.63
N ASN A 501 -9.33 3.82 -0.95
CA ASN A 501 -9.79 3.92 0.43
C ASN A 501 -8.88 3.09 1.34
N ILE A 502 -8.16 3.75 2.23
CA ILE A 502 -7.39 3.08 3.28
C ILE A 502 -8.16 3.02 4.60
N ALA A 503 -7.92 2.00 5.41
CA ALA A 503 -8.54 1.84 6.72
C ALA A 503 -7.59 2.23 7.88
N ASP A 504 -6.27 2.07 7.72
CA ASP A 504 -5.27 2.35 8.74
C ASP A 504 -4.49 3.64 8.43
N HIS A 505 -5.14 4.77 8.70
CA HIS A 505 -4.60 6.11 8.52
C HIS A 505 -3.37 6.38 9.40
N VAL A 506 -3.31 5.77 10.59
CA VAL A 506 -2.23 5.98 11.57
C VAL A 506 -0.94 5.36 11.05
N THR A 507 -0.99 4.10 10.62
CA THR A 507 0.17 3.43 10.03
C THR A 507 0.54 4.06 8.70
N GLN A 508 -0.45 4.42 7.86
CA GLN A 508 -0.18 5.10 6.58
C GLN A 508 0.65 6.37 6.76
N ALA A 509 0.38 7.17 7.78
CA ALA A 509 1.12 8.41 8.06
C ALA A 509 2.60 8.18 8.41
N GLN A 510 2.98 6.96 8.81
CA GLN A 510 4.37 6.59 9.11
C GLN A 510 5.11 6.01 7.90
N LEU A 511 4.40 5.68 6.81
CA LEU A 511 5.01 5.12 5.61
C LEU A 511 5.62 6.21 4.72
N PRO A 512 6.62 5.84 3.89
CA PRO A 512 7.08 6.72 2.82
C PRO A 512 5.91 7.16 1.95
N ARG A 513 5.94 8.43 1.54
CA ARG A 513 4.88 9.00 0.71
C ARG A 513 4.78 8.27 -0.61
N VAL A 514 3.55 8.00 -1.03
CA VAL A 514 3.26 7.32 -2.29
C VAL A 514 3.74 8.12 -3.49
N VAL A 515 4.36 7.43 -4.42
CA VAL A 515 4.75 7.95 -5.74
C VAL A 515 4.06 7.10 -6.80
N TYR A 516 2.97 7.65 -7.34
CA TYR A 516 2.25 7.07 -8.46
C TYR A 516 1.63 8.15 -9.35
N GLY A 517 1.30 7.79 -10.59
CA GLY A 517 0.47 8.61 -11.47
C GLY A 517 -1.01 8.27 -11.28
N LEU A 518 -1.85 9.28 -11.04
CA LEU A 518 -3.30 9.14 -10.94
C LEU A 518 -3.96 9.93 -12.08
N SER A 519 -4.50 9.25 -13.09
CA SER A 519 -5.08 9.93 -14.25
C SER A 519 -6.49 9.44 -14.55
N ALA A 520 -7.46 10.32 -14.37
CA ALA A 520 -8.81 10.22 -14.90
C ALA A 520 -9.03 11.37 -15.90
N ARG A 521 -8.11 11.51 -16.87
CA ARG A 521 -8.12 12.63 -17.82
C ARG A 521 -9.34 12.58 -18.73
N ARG A 522 -9.86 13.74 -19.09
CA ARG A 522 -10.84 13.87 -20.18
C ARG A 522 -10.22 13.51 -21.54
N GLY A 523 -11.06 13.11 -22.47
CA GLY A 523 -10.74 13.08 -23.89
C GLY A 523 -10.81 14.49 -24.50
N ASP A 524 -9.82 14.84 -25.32
CA ASP A 524 -9.75 16.17 -25.92
C ASP A 524 -10.30 16.22 -27.36
N ARG A 525 -10.92 17.36 -27.68
CA ARG A 525 -11.18 17.91 -29.03
C ARG A 525 -11.20 19.43 -28.96
N THR A 526 -10.66 20.08 -30.00
CA THR A 526 -10.61 21.54 -30.22
C THR A 526 -11.82 22.39 -29.77
N THR A 527 -13.05 21.87 -29.80
CA THR A 527 -14.28 22.63 -29.49
C THR A 527 -15.26 21.93 -28.54
N ILE A 528 -15.14 20.62 -28.33
CA ILE A 528 -16.05 19.84 -27.47
C ILE A 528 -15.30 18.73 -26.71
N ASN A 529 -14.38 19.14 -25.84
CA ASN A 529 -13.71 18.25 -24.89
C ASN A 529 -14.75 17.52 -24.00
N GLY A 530 -14.41 16.30 -23.55
CA GLY A 530 -15.09 15.73 -22.40
C GLY A 530 -14.75 16.49 -21.12
N GLU A 531 -15.26 16.06 -19.98
CA GLU A 531 -14.83 16.55 -18.67
C GLU A 531 -13.90 15.53 -18.01
N HIS A 532 -13.07 16.04 -17.10
CA HIS A 532 -12.19 15.19 -16.30
C HIS A 532 -13.03 14.26 -15.42
N GLY A 533 -12.51 13.05 -15.20
CA GLY A 533 -13.05 12.10 -14.26
C GLY A 533 -12.65 12.41 -12.82
N THR A 534 -13.04 11.53 -11.91
CA THR A 534 -12.82 11.71 -10.47
C THR A 534 -11.72 10.81 -9.94
N VAL A 535 -10.93 11.34 -9.02
CA VAL A 535 -9.95 10.63 -8.20
C VAL A 535 -10.33 10.85 -6.73
N TRP A 536 -10.78 9.79 -6.07
CA TRP A 536 -11.16 9.82 -4.66
C TRP A 536 -10.05 9.25 -3.80
N LEU A 537 -9.57 10.03 -2.83
CA LEU A 537 -8.64 9.59 -1.80
C LEU A 537 -9.24 9.94 -0.43
N ASN A 538 -9.37 8.96 0.47
CA ASN A 538 -9.89 9.21 1.82
C ASN A 538 -8.81 9.63 2.84
N ASP A 539 -7.58 9.86 2.38
CA ASP A 539 -6.45 10.28 3.22
C ASP A 539 -5.47 11.14 2.42
N ARG A 540 -5.02 12.26 3.02
CA ARG A 540 -4.09 13.22 2.39
C ARG A 540 -2.68 12.67 2.13
N ASN A 541 -2.25 11.66 2.88
CA ASN A 541 -0.96 11.00 2.67
C ASN A 541 -0.92 10.20 1.36
N LEU A 542 -2.09 9.97 0.74
CA LEU A 542 -2.22 9.37 -0.58
C LEU A 542 -1.98 10.39 -1.71
N MET A 543 -2.04 11.69 -1.43
CA MET A 543 -1.76 12.70 -2.46
C MET A 543 -0.26 12.72 -2.79
N PRO A 544 0.14 12.46 -4.05
CA PRO A 544 1.55 12.52 -4.44
C PRO A 544 2.08 13.96 -4.36
N THR A 545 3.32 14.15 -3.89
CA THR A 545 4.00 15.46 -3.96
C THR A 545 4.72 15.68 -5.28
N ILE A 546 5.11 14.58 -5.94
CA ILE A 546 5.73 14.57 -7.26
C ILE A 546 4.71 13.99 -8.22
N MET A 547 3.99 14.86 -8.92
CA MET A 547 2.94 14.52 -9.86
C MET A 547 3.48 14.51 -11.28
N ASN A 548 3.43 13.34 -11.91
CA ASN A 548 3.77 13.18 -13.32
C ASN A 548 2.57 12.59 -14.07
N ASN A 549 1.95 13.37 -14.94
CA ASN A 549 0.72 12.98 -15.64
C ASN A 549 -0.44 12.63 -14.69
N CYS A 550 -0.61 13.40 -13.60
CA CYS A 550 -1.74 13.24 -12.71
C CYS A 550 -2.88 14.16 -13.16
N ASN A 551 -4.07 13.62 -13.45
CA ASN A 551 -5.16 14.38 -14.06
C ASN A 551 -6.50 13.99 -13.45
N GLY A 552 -7.34 14.95 -13.04
CA GLY A 552 -8.68 14.64 -12.55
C GLY A 552 -9.25 15.66 -11.57
N TYR A 553 -10.50 15.45 -11.19
CA TYR A 553 -11.11 16.05 -10.01
C TYR A 553 -10.74 15.23 -8.77
N PHE A 554 -9.96 15.80 -7.86
CA PHE A 554 -9.51 15.14 -6.64
C PHE A 554 -10.48 15.43 -5.49
N LEU A 555 -10.98 14.37 -4.86
CA LEU A 555 -12.08 14.38 -3.89
C LEU A 555 -11.75 13.48 -2.68
N GLY A 556 -12.58 13.54 -1.63
CA GLY A 556 -12.61 12.55 -0.53
C GLY A 556 -11.78 12.87 0.71
N ILE A 557 -11.04 13.98 0.70
CA ILE A 557 -10.31 14.47 1.87
C ILE A 557 -11.19 15.53 2.55
N ASP A 558 -11.57 15.28 3.81
CA ASP A 558 -12.47 16.16 4.57
C ASP A 558 -11.78 17.40 5.16
N ASP A 559 -10.44 17.40 5.26
CA ASP A 559 -9.60 18.52 5.68
C ASP A 559 -8.40 18.69 4.73
N TRP A 560 -8.49 19.71 3.88
CA TRP A 560 -7.47 20.04 2.90
C TRP A 560 -6.40 21.00 3.42
N ASP A 561 -6.04 20.95 4.71
CA ASP A 561 -4.76 21.47 5.19
C ASP A 561 -3.62 20.56 4.72
N TRP A 562 -3.11 20.85 3.52
CA TRP A 562 -2.15 20.02 2.82
C TRP A 562 -0.74 20.61 2.92
N ARG A 563 0.01 20.15 3.91
CA ARG A 563 1.40 20.57 4.14
C ARG A 563 2.40 19.55 3.59
N VAL A 564 3.32 20.00 2.74
CA VAL A 564 4.29 19.12 2.05
C VAL A 564 5.70 19.72 2.06
N PRO A 565 6.76 18.90 2.09
CA PRO A 565 8.13 19.43 2.10
C PRO A 565 8.54 20.09 0.78
N VAL A 566 8.13 19.48 -0.34
CA VAL A 566 8.35 19.98 -1.71
C VAL A 566 7.17 19.56 -2.56
N MET A 567 6.92 20.29 -3.65
CA MET A 567 5.89 19.93 -4.62
C MET A 567 6.40 20.12 -6.05
N ALA A 568 6.21 19.12 -6.89
CA ALA A 568 6.55 19.20 -8.31
C ALA A 568 5.43 18.59 -9.14
N MET A 569 4.94 19.32 -10.13
CA MET A 569 3.91 18.84 -11.05
C MET A 569 4.38 19.02 -12.49
N THR A 570 4.33 17.94 -13.25
CA THR A 570 4.66 17.92 -14.68
C THR A 570 3.53 17.28 -15.48
N ASN A 571 3.11 17.91 -16.57
CA ASN A 571 2.07 17.40 -17.48
C ASN A 571 0.76 16.99 -16.77
N SER A 572 0.36 17.74 -15.75
CA SER A 572 -0.70 17.34 -14.82
C SER A 572 -1.89 18.32 -14.83
N TRP A 573 -3.07 17.83 -14.48
CA TRP A 573 -4.32 18.59 -14.33
C TRP A 573 -4.93 18.30 -12.95
N LEU A 574 -4.56 19.09 -11.95
CA LEU A 574 -5.12 18.96 -10.60
C LEU A 574 -6.31 19.89 -10.46
N ILE A 575 -7.49 19.31 -10.21
CA ILE A 575 -8.71 20.07 -9.98
C ILE A 575 -9.26 19.71 -8.60
N ILE A 576 -9.46 20.70 -7.74
CA ILE A 576 -10.02 20.55 -6.39
C ILE A 576 -11.16 21.57 -6.25
N ASP A 577 -12.40 21.07 -6.10
CA ASP A 577 -13.63 21.86 -6.02
C ASP A 577 -14.15 21.97 -4.58
N GLN A 578 -13.23 22.25 -3.66
CA GLN A 578 -13.50 22.50 -2.24
C GLN A 578 -12.36 23.34 -1.64
N ASP A 579 -12.67 24.06 -0.56
CA ASP A 579 -11.72 24.95 0.10
C ASP A 579 -10.46 24.19 0.53
N MET A 580 -9.31 24.57 -0.04
CA MET A 580 -8.00 23.98 0.27
C MET A 580 -7.04 25.05 0.81
N SER A 581 -6.21 24.65 1.78
CA SER A 581 -4.99 25.36 2.17
C SER A 581 -3.77 24.51 1.79
N LEU A 582 -2.92 24.99 0.90
CA LEU A 582 -1.69 24.29 0.51
C LEU A 582 -0.48 25.01 1.10
N ALA A 583 0.29 24.29 1.91
CA ALA A 583 1.56 24.76 2.46
C ALA A 583 2.73 23.92 1.93
N VAL A 584 3.73 24.57 1.32
CA VAL A 584 4.96 23.94 0.84
C VAL A 584 6.15 24.48 1.64
N ASP A 585 6.85 23.62 2.38
CA ASP A 585 7.97 24.05 3.24
C ASP A 585 9.22 24.45 2.47
N GLY A 586 9.36 23.95 1.26
CA GLY A 586 10.44 24.28 0.33
C GLY A 586 9.87 24.78 -1.00
N ASP A 587 10.43 24.29 -2.10
CA ASP A 587 10.08 24.75 -3.44
C ASP A 587 8.82 24.07 -3.99
N MET A 588 8.09 24.83 -4.80
CA MET A 588 7.01 24.35 -5.65
C MET A 588 7.33 24.61 -7.12
N ARG A 589 7.27 23.56 -7.95
CA ARG A 589 7.53 23.66 -9.40
C ARG A 589 6.37 23.13 -10.22
N LEU A 590 5.88 23.94 -11.14
CA LEU A 590 4.81 23.61 -12.08
C LEU A 590 5.34 23.71 -13.51
N PHE A 591 5.29 22.62 -14.26
CA PHE A 591 5.71 22.56 -15.66
C PHE A 591 4.61 21.93 -16.52
N ASN A 592 4.13 22.65 -17.54
CA ASN A 592 3.05 22.21 -18.42
C ASN A 592 1.86 21.62 -17.64
N THR A 593 1.46 22.32 -16.59
CA THR A 593 0.48 21.85 -15.61
C THR A 593 -0.65 22.85 -15.49
N THR A 594 -1.84 22.35 -15.24
CA THR A 594 -2.94 23.18 -14.74
C THR A 594 -3.30 22.77 -13.32
N MET A 595 -3.38 23.76 -12.45
CA MET A 595 -3.86 23.63 -11.07
C MET A 595 -5.09 24.53 -10.94
N ASP A 596 -6.27 23.95 -10.75
CA ASP A 596 -7.51 24.69 -10.49
C ASP A 596 -8.02 24.32 -9.10
N THR A 597 -7.91 25.27 -8.19
CA THR A 597 -8.19 25.04 -6.78
C THR A 597 -8.99 26.22 -6.23
N THR A 598 -10.04 25.94 -5.48
CA THR A 598 -10.71 26.92 -4.61
C THR A 598 -9.83 27.13 -3.37
N THR A 599 -8.72 27.85 -3.52
CA THR A 599 -7.71 27.97 -2.46
C THR A 599 -8.01 29.12 -1.51
N LEU A 600 -8.09 28.84 -0.21
CA LEU A 600 -8.11 29.87 0.83
C LEU A 600 -6.69 30.41 1.11
N ALA A 601 -5.65 29.58 0.97
CA ALA A 601 -4.24 29.99 1.08
C ALA A 601 -3.28 29.08 0.29
N LEU A 602 -2.39 29.68 -0.52
CA LEU A 602 -1.22 29.04 -1.13
C LEU A 602 0.04 29.59 -0.48
N ASP A 603 0.62 28.84 0.44
CA ASP A 603 1.78 29.24 1.25
C ASP A 603 3.02 28.45 0.85
N ILE A 604 4.07 29.13 0.41
CA ILE A 604 5.31 28.53 -0.10
C ILE A 604 6.49 29.20 0.61
N ASN A 605 7.19 28.43 1.43
CA ASN A 605 8.35 28.91 2.19
C ASN A 605 9.64 28.95 1.34
N GLY A 606 9.64 28.34 0.16
CA GLY A 606 10.71 28.42 -0.85
C GLY A 606 10.32 29.22 -2.09
N ASP A 607 10.81 28.79 -3.25
CA ASP A 607 10.50 29.38 -4.56
C ASP A 607 9.25 28.74 -5.20
N LEU A 608 8.50 29.54 -5.96
CA LEU A 608 7.40 29.09 -6.82
C LEU A 608 7.77 29.29 -8.29
N ASP A 609 8.06 28.19 -8.99
CA ASP A 609 8.35 28.19 -10.42
C ASP A 609 7.12 27.77 -11.23
N VAL A 610 6.49 28.70 -11.96
CA VAL A 610 5.35 28.45 -12.86
C VAL A 610 5.81 28.56 -14.30
N CYS A 611 6.05 27.43 -14.97
CA CYS A 611 6.71 27.38 -16.28
C CYS A 611 6.07 26.36 -17.24
N GLY A 612 6.57 26.31 -18.48
CA GLY A 612 6.08 25.36 -19.49
C GLY A 612 4.63 25.60 -19.92
N ALA A 613 4.18 26.87 -19.99
CA ALA A 613 2.79 27.25 -20.25
C ALA A 613 1.79 26.73 -19.20
N SER A 614 2.21 26.67 -17.94
CA SER A 614 1.33 26.25 -16.84
C SER A 614 0.24 27.28 -16.55
N SER A 615 -0.91 26.81 -16.08
CA SER A 615 -2.05 27.63 -15.64
C SER A 615 -2.37 27.36 -14.17
N VAL A 616 -2.41 28.38 -13.34
CA VAL A 616 -2.80 28.25 -11.92
C VAL A 616 -4.02 29.12 -11.68
N TYR A 617 -5.12 28.55 -11.20
CA TYR A 617 -6.30 29.31 -10.80
C TYR A 617 -6.31 29.44 -9.27
N VAL A 618 -6.27 30.67 -8.79
CA VAL A 618 -6.44 31.01 -7.38
C VAL A 618 -7.78 31.72 -7.24
N ARG A 619 -8.76 31.02 -6.65
CA ARG A 619 -10.12 31.53 -6.48
C ARG A 619 -10.35 31.93 -5.02
N SER A 620 -10.71 33.19 -4.82
CA SER A 620 -10.92 33.79 -3.50
C SER A 620 -12.22 33.33 -2.85
N GLY A 621 -12.17 33.02 -1.55
CA GLY A 621 -13.34 32.73 -0.72
C GLY A 621 -14.20 33.98 -0.46
N PRO A 622 -15.44 33.81 0.04
CA PRO A 622 -16.31 34.94 0.38
C PRO A 622 -15.75 35.74 1.57
N THR A 623 -15.61 37.06 1.43
CA THR A 623 -15.15 37.90 2.55
C THR A 623 -16.28 38.43 3.42
N ASN A 624 -17.53 38.41 2.94
CA ASN A 624 -18.69 39.03 3.60
C ASN A 624 -18.46 40.51 3.97
N GLY A 625 -17.52 41.19 3.30
CA GLY A 625 -17.09 42.56 3.64
C GLY A 625 -16.26 42.68 4.92
N VAL A 626 -15.86 41.56 5.55
CA VAL A 626 -15.11 41.54 6.82
C VAL A 626 -13.60 41.59 6.60
N ALA A 627 -13.11 41.04 5.48
CA ALA A 627 -11.69 41.00 5.13
C ALA A 627 -11.43 41.64 3.75
N PRO A 628 -10.27 42.30 3.56
CA PRO A 628 -9.88 42.90 2.28
C PRO A 628 -9.62 41.87 1.16
N TRP A 629 -9.30 40.63 1.52
CA TRP A 629 -9.06 39.51 0.60
C TRP A 629 -9.67 38.23 1.17
N GLY A 630 -10.05 37.32 0.27
CA GLY A 630 -10.62 35.99 0.61
C GLY A 630 -9.69 34.82 0.27
N ALA A 631 -8.49 35.11 -0.24
CA ALA A 631 -7.43 34.14 -0.44
C ALA A 631 -6.05 34.82 -0.38
N THR A 632 -5.02 34.06 0.00
CA THR A 632 -3.63 34.52 -0.01
C THR A 632 -2.75 33.64 -0.89
N VAL A 633 -1.76 34.25 -1.53
CA VAL A 633 -0.62 33.59 -2.18
C VAL A 633 0.64 34.17 -1.55
N ASN A 634 1.26 33.40 -0.66
CA ASN A 634 2.45 33.79 0.05
C ASN A 634 3.64 32.98 -0.48
N VAL A 635 4.65 33.64 -1.04
CA VAL A 635 5.89 33.02 -1.52
C VAL A 635 7.04 33.73 -0.83
N ALA A 636 7.72 33.05 0.09
CA ALA A 636 8.84 33.63 0.84
C ALA A 636 10.06 33.89 -0.07
N GLY A 637 10.28 33.02 -1.06
CA GLY A 637 11.30 33.16 -2.08
C GLY A 637 10.84 33.97 -3.30
N THR A 638 11.25 33.50 -4.48
CA THR A 638 10.90 34.09 -5.78
C THR A 638 9.68 33.39 -6.38
N LEU A 639 8.70 34.18 -6.83
CA LEU A 639 7.73 33.74 -7.82
C LEU A 639 8.30 33.95 -9.23
N SER A 640 8.61 32.86 -9.91
CA SER A 640 9.15 32.84 -11.28
C SER A 640 8.08 32.43 -12.28
N MET A 641 7.68 33.35 -13.16
CA MET A 641 6.70 33.11 -14.21
C MET A 641 7.41 32.91 -15.57
N GLY A 642 7.40 31.69 -16.09
CA GLY A 642 7.93 31.33 -17.41
C GLY A 642 6.99 31.72 -18.57
N ALA A 643 7.54 31.89 -19.78
CA ALA A 643 6.79 32.31 -20.96
C ALA A 643 5.55 31.44 -21.22
N GLY A 644 4.43 32.09 -21.56
CA GLY A 644 3.14 31.43 -21.80
C GLY A 644 2.40 30.95 -20.55
N SER A 645 2.99 31.08 -19.36
CA SER A 645 2.36 30.64 -18.11
C SER A 645 1.48 31.74 -17.53
N THR A 646 0.37 31.35 -16.91
CA THR A 646 -0.62 32.29 -16.38
C THR A 646 -1.08 31.90 -14.97
N ILE A 647 -1.11 32.86 -14.05
CA ILE A 647 -1.85 32.74 -12.80
C ILE A 647 -3.16 33.52 -12.95
N TYR A 648 -4.29 32.84 -12.90
CA TYR A 648 -5.62 33.43 -12.88
C TYR A 648 -6.04 33.76 -11.46
N THR A 649 -6.42 35.01 -11.23
CA THR A 649 -6.82 35.51 -9.91
C THR A 649 -8.31 35.81 -9.95
N ALA A 650 -9.12 34.95 -9.34
CA ALA A 650 -10.56 35.09 -9.36
C ALA A 650 -11.10 35.55 -8.01
N SER A 651 -11.95 36.57 -8.03
CA SER A 651 -12.72 36.98 -6.85
C SER A 651 -13.88 36.02 -6.62
N ASN A 652 -14.42 35.98 -5.39
CA ASN A 652 -15.69 35.30 -5.19
C ASN A 652 -16.77 35.96 -6.07
N PRO A 653 -17.46 35.20 -6.94
CA PRO A 653 -18.31 35.78 -7.98
C PRO A 653 -19.54 36.50 -7.42
N THR A 654 -19.94 36.27 -6.18
CA THR A 654 -21.17 36.82 -5.59
C THR A 654 -20.91 37.73 -4.38
N ASN A 655 -19.83 37.47 -3.64
CA ASN A 655 -19.53 38.12 -2.38
C ASN A 655 -18.26 38.99 -2.42
N GLY A 656 -17.48 38.88 -3.51
CA GLY A 656 -16.20 39.57 -3.62
C GLY A 656 -15.15 39.03 -2.66
N GLY A 657 -13.97 39.63 -2.73
CA GLY A 657 -12.75 39.15 -2.09
C GLY A 657 -11.67 39.02 -3.14
N SER A 658 -10.63 39.85 -3.06
CA SER A 658 -9.46 39.71 -3.95
C SER A 658 -8.57 38.56 -3.48
N VAL A 659 -7.55 38.27 -4.28
CA VAL A 659 -6.41 37.45 -3.87
C VAL A 659 -5.29 38.39 -3.43
N CYS A 660 -4.72 38.18 -2.26
CA CYS A 660 -3.57 38.93 -1.77
C CYS A 660 -2.26 38.19 -2.06
N TYR A 661 -1.31 38.85 -2.70
CA TYR A 661 0.01 38.30 -2.99
C TYR A 661 1.06 38.88 -2.04
N THR A 662 1.78 38.02 -1.32
CA THR A 662 2.95 38.38 -0.51
C THR A 662 4.16 37.64 -1.07
N LEU A 663 5.05 38.36 -1.75
CA LEU A 663 6.16 37.74 -2.50
C LEU A 663 7.50 38.30 -2.01
N GLY A 664 8.50 37.45 -1.80
CA GLY A 664 9.87 37.88 -1.58
C GLY A 664 10.46 38.56 -2.81
N ASN A 665 10.24 37.97 -3.99
CA ASN A 665 10.58 38.53 -5.29
C ASN A 665 9.59 38.06 -6.38
N LEU A 666 9.45 38.84 -7.45
CA LEU A 666 8.63 38.50 -8.62
C LEU A 666 9.44 38.65 -9.91
N VAL A 667 9.57 37.56 -10.66
CA VAL A 667 10.23 37.54 -11.98
C VAL A 667 9.22 37.07 -13.03
N MET A 668 8.97 37.90 -14.04
CA MET A 668 8.05 37.58 -15.13
C MET A 668 8.75 37.58 -16.48
N ALA A 669 8.73 36.43 -17.15
CA ALA A 669 9.19 36.30 -18.53
C ALA A 669 8.19 36.94 -19.50
N SER A 670 8.67 37.33 -20.68
CA SER A 670 7.82 37.82 -21.78
C SER A 670 6.72 36.79 -22.11
N GLY A 671 5.47 37.27 -22.22
CA GLY A 671 4.30 36.43 -22.50
C GLY A 671 3.79 35.60 -21.31
N SER A 672 4.32 35.81 -20.10
CA SER A 672 3.69 35.32 -18.87
C SER A 672 2.70 36.34 -18.30
N SER A 673 1.71 35.90 -17.50
CA SER A 673 0.73 36.84 -16.93
C SER A 673 0.21 36.43 -15.54
N ILE A 674 -0.16 37.44 -14.75
CA ILE A 674 -1.08 37.30 -13.61
C ILE A 674 -2.36 38.00 -14.06
N ASN A 675 -3.43 37.24 -14.28
CA ASN A 675 -4.60 37.66 -15.05
C ASN A 675 -5.86 37.67 -14.17
N ALA A 676 -6.54 38.81 -14.11
CA ALA A 676 -7.83 39.00 -13.41
C ALA A 676 -8.98 39.38 -14.37
N ASP A 677 -8.75 39.36 -15.68
CA ASP A 677 -9.67 39.86 -16.69
C ASP A 677 -10.97 39.05 -16.69
N GLY A 678 -12.08 39.71 -16.38
CA GLY A 678 -13.40 39.08 -16.32
C GLY A 678 -13.63 38.13 -15.13
N LEU A 679 -12.72 38.09 -14.16
CA LEU A 679 -12.76 37.19 -13.00
C LEU A 679 -13.21 37.89 -11.70
N GLY A 680 -13.96 38.99 -11.82
CA GLY A 680 -14.57 39.72 -10.71
C GLY A 680 -15.97 39.20 -10.35
N PHE A 681 -16.84 40.10 -9.87
CA PHE A 681 -18.25 39.77 -9.65
C PHE A 681 -18.91 39.25 -10.94
N SER A 682 -19.71 38.19 -10.81
CA SER A 682 -20.49 37.66 -11.92
C SER A 682 -21.72 38.53 -12.20
N GLY A 683 -22.25 38.43 -13.42
CA GLY A 683 -23.58 38.95 -13.72
C GLY A 683 -24.64 38.17 -12.95
N GLY A 684 -25.67 38.86 -12.46
CA GLY A 684 -26.81 38.21 -11.80
C GLY A 684 -28.05 38.17 -12.70
N PRO A 685 -29.05 37.35 -12.34
CA PRO A 685 -30.22 37.08 -13.19
C PRO A 685 -31.15 38.30 -13.37
N VAL A 686 -31.16 39.23 -12.41
CA VAL A 686 -31.97 40.47 -12.45
C VAL A 686 -31.15 41.69 -12.04
N GLN A 687 -30.37 41.56 -10.97
CA GLN A 687 -29.41 42.56 -10.48
C GLN A 687 -28.00 41.97 -10.57
N GLY A 688 -27.01 42.77 -10.98
CA GLY A 688 -25.60 42.36 -10.96
C GLY A 688 -25.08 42.15 -9.53
N TYR A 689 -24.16 41.22 -9.31
CA TYR A 689 -23.52 41.06 -8.00
C TYR A 689 -22.50 42.17 -7.73
N GLY A 690 -22.25 42.44 -6.45
CA GLY A 690 -21.27 43.41 -5.96
C GLY A 690 -21.79 44.85 -5.76
N PRO A 691 -20.99 45.73 -5.11
CA PRO A 691 -21.43 47.07 -4.71
C PRO A 691 -21.87 47.99 -5.86
N GLY A 692 -21.25 47.81 -7.04
CA GLY A 692 -21.55 48.54 -8.27
C GLY A 692 -22.46 47.77 -9.23
N GLY A 693 -23.16 46.73 -8.78
CA GLY A 693 -24.05 45.93 -9.62
C GLY A 693 -25.22 46.74 -10.16
N GLY A 694 -25.55 46.57 -11.46
CA GLY A 694 -26.74 47.19 -12.06
C GLY A 694 -28.02 46.73 -11.36
N THR A 695 -28.91 47.65 -11.02
CA THR A 695 -30.06 47.47 -10.10
C THR A 695 -31.34 46.96 -10.78
N GLY A 696 -31.29 46.66 -12.08
CA GLY A 696 -32.41 46.10 -12.84
C GLY A 696 -31.94 45.41 -14.13
N SER A 697 -32.88 44.79 -14.84
CA SER A 697 -32.59 44.08 -16.10
C SER A 697 -31.81 45.00 -17.05
N TYR A 698 -30.75 44.49 -17.69
CA TYR A 698 -29.87 45.24 -18.61
C TYR A 698 -29.20 46.50 -18.02
N GLY A 699 -29.15 46.66 -16.69
CA GLY A 699 -28.33 47.69 -16.05
C GLY A 699 -26.84 47.34 -16.12
N GLY A 700 -26.00 48.28 -16.53
CA GLY A 700 -24.55 48.08 -16.53
C GLY A 700 -23.98 48.14 -15.11
N GLY A 701 -22.89 47.41 -14.85
CA GLY A 701 -22.11 47.57 -13.61
C GLY A 701 -21.28 48.86 -13.63
N GLY A 702 -21.06 49.45 -12.46
CA GLY A 702 -20.20 50.62 -12.25
C GLY A 702 -19.03 50.31 -11.32
N TYR A 703 -17.89 50.98 -11.55
CA TYR A 703 -16.75 51.01 -10.64
C TYR A 703 -15.81 52.17 -11.02
N GLY A 704 -15.71 53.19 -10.18
CA GLY A 704 -15.05 54.46 -10.51
C GLY A 704 -15.85 55.36 -11.46
N GLY A 705 -17.03 54.91 -11.90
CA GLY A 705 -17.96 55.58 -12.79
C GLY A 705 -19.30 54.84 -12.85
N ALA A 706 -20.40 55.55 -13.12
CA ALA A 706 -21.73 54.96 -13.10
C ALA A 706 -21.94 53.96 -14.25
N GLY A 707 -22.57 52.83 -13.95
CA GLY A 707 -22.97 51.86 -14.95
C GLY A 707 -23.97 52.41 -15.95
N GLY A 708 -23.94 51.93 -17.19
CA GLY A 708 -24.84 52.36 -18.24
C GLY A 708 -26.32 52.06 -17.94
N ARG A 709 -27.22 52.85 -18.54
CA ARG A 709 -28.70 52.78 -18.47
C ARG A 709 -29.35 53.33 -17.18
N PRO A 710 -29.34 54.66 -16.96
CA PRO A 710 -30.09 55.27 -15.85
C PRO A 710 -31.60 54.95 -15.90
N PRO A 711 -32.29 54.74 -14.76
CA PRO A 711 -31.80 54.73 -13.38
C PRO A 711 -31.24 53.36 -12.92
N TYR A 712 -31.13 52.38 -13.83
CA TYR A 712 -30.79 50.98 -13.52
C TYR A 712 -29.29 50.67 -13.53
N GLY A 713 -28.45 51.64 -13.90
CA GLY A 713 -27.01 51.52 -13.86
C GLY A 713 -26.49 51.43 -12.42
N GLY A 714 -25.47 50.60 -12.22
CA GLY A 714 -24.81 50.47 -10.92
C GLY A 714 -24.13 51.77 -10.50
N PRO A 715 -24.02 52.03 -9.18
CA PRO A 715 -23.34 53.23 -8.68
C PRO A 715 -21.85 53.22 -9.04
N ALA A 716 -21.26 54.42 -9.05
CA ALA A 716 -19.84 54.64 -9.31
C ALA A 716 -18.96 54.10 -8.18
#